data_AF-A0A934X007-F1
#
_entry.id   AF-A0A934X007-F1
#
_cell.length_a   1.000
_cell.length_b   1.000
_cell.length_c   1.000
_cell.angle_alpha   90.00
_cell.angle_beta   90.00
_cell.angle_gamma   90.00
#
_symmetry.space_group_name_H-M   'P 1'
#
loop_
_entity.id
_entity.type
_entity.pdbx_description
1 polymer ?
#
loop_
_entity_poly.entity_id
_entity_poly.type
_entity_poly.pdbx_seq_one_letter_code
_entity_poly.pdbx_strand_id
1 'polypeptide(L)'
;MKNLRTLTRFSWLLVIAIIFYGCKDDEDVIVGEPPVADAGTDINAFVGSTVTLNGSNSSDPEGEALSFSWELTQTPAGSSATISNASSEQATFIPDEPGEYTAALTVEDEDGNTDTDDVVISATVNENEAPEAVITDSNNQSIAPENDNNVINVGNTFQLSGANSTDPEDDDLTYLWEVTSAPTNSTPTLSNEETVTLDFTADLAGEYVIALTVNDGNGNESTAEVTIEAEVSPVEISSNVDENTTWENIYDDPSLPDYIITKSIDINAELTVEAGVYVQVVEDAFIEVESTGLLNAVGTDNDSIKFTSSNIAAGLHWGGINFKSGYLQNELTYTEISYAGNSDIDYLNSGWRTANIAVANNGKLTLKNSTVTNSKEEGMYVSGELEVFENNVFKDNNSYPVSIPFNEAGKIDGNSDVSGNGSKSSVRIYGSTMTDDQSIVALANQQSYRVTGEIDLESVLNIGEGVQFAFDEDVFFRVNEEGNIIAEGNASNKIVMTSSNISGGLYWGGLDINSGYSSNKLDHVEVSYAGNSEMFYENSGWRSANVGIQDNGLLTITNSNISNGEGDGIYCGTESLNVFENNEFVDNNGYAIVIEFNDIGAIDGNSTFSGNGDDGVTIYGSTTSNNQSIADLAGDAYYLFTGSSTIGSDVTIEEGSEFRFNEDVSLTVNSSGTVVASGASGNMITFTSANQAGGIKWAGILIESNSEVNEFNYVEVSHGGGTEIDYINSGWRTANIAIASGKLKLNDCVISHSGENGIVVGSSGFLNGLNSGSTDPASQIEANNSFSDNGSDNLLFL
;
A
#
# COMPACT_ATOMS: atom_id res chain seq x y z
N MET A 1 68.75 43.09 6.66
CA MET A 1 70.06 43.78 6.42
C MET A 1 70.93 42.81 5.61
N LYS A 2 71.68 43.27 4.59
CA LYS A 2 73.17 43.45 4.64
C LYS A 2 73.93 42.34 5.39
N ASN A 3 75.04 41.78 4.91
CA ASN A 3 75.82 41.93 3.66
C ASN A 3 76.82 40.72 3.59
N LEU A 4 77.13 40.10 2.45
CA LEU A 4 78.10 40.52 1.42
C LEU A 4 79.61 40.42 1.82
N ARG A 5 80.32 39.46 1.20
CA ARG A 5 81.72 39.51 0.65
C ARG A 5 83.02 39.24 1.48
N THR A 6 83.93 38.56 0.76
CA THR A 6 85.41 38.74 0.57
C THR A 6 86.48 38.27 1.57
N LEU A 7 87.30 37.32 1.09
CA LEU A 7 88.75 37.45 0.73
C LEU A 7 89.70 38.27 1.63
N THR A 8 90.88 37.72 1.97
CA THR A 8 92.16 38.04 1.28
C THR A 8 93.36 37.16 1.71
N ARG A 9 94.41 37.14 0.85
CA ARG A 9 95.75 36.54 1.06
C ARG A 9 96.59 37.29 2.12
N PHE A 10 97.68 36.69 2.59
CA PHE A 10 99.02 37.31 2.53
C PHE A 10 100.17 36.27 2.50
N SER A 11 101.37 36.70 2.13
CA SER A 11 102.65 35.96 2.10
C SER A 11 103.71 36.77 2.88
N TRP A 12 104.95 36.28 3.07
CA TRP A 12 106.21 37.01 2.81
C TRP A 12 107.47 36.13 3.13
N LEU A 13 108.68 36.69 3.03
CA LEU A 13 109.95 35.99 2.74
C LEU A 13 111.14 36.50 3.62
N LEU A 14 112.39 36.07 3.33
CA LEU A 14 113.73 36.54 3.81
C LEU A 14 114.33 35.95 5.14
N VAL A 15 115.67 35.84 5.40
CA VAL A 15 116.93 35.74 4.57
C VAL A 15 118.26 35.63 5.42
N ILE A 16 119.40 35.18 4.82
CA ILE A 16 120.86 35.35 5.23
C ILE A 16 121.29 34.58 6.53
N ALA A 17 122.49 33.98 6.76
CA ALA A 17 123.94 34.25 6.49
C ALA A 17 124.83 32.96 6.69
N ILE A 18 126.17 32.83 6.53
CA ILE A 18 127.28 33.50 5.78
C ILE A 18 128.61 32.66 5.73
N ILE A 19 129.26 32.58 4.54
CA ILE A 19 130.68 32.33 4.12
C ILE A 19 131.82 31.86 5.09
N PHE A 20 132.66 30.84 4.72
CA PHE A 20 134.02 30.95 4.09
C PHE A 20 134.96 29.68 4.09
N TYR A 21 135.39 29.23 2.88
CA TYR A 21 136.70 28.64 2.46
C TYR A 21 137.34 27.37 3.14
N GLY A 22 137.17 26.19 2.51
CA GLY A 22 138.12 25.59 1.53
C GLY A 22 139.40 24.83 1.96
N CYS A 23 139.55 23.55 1.53
CA CYS A 23 140.69 23.08 0.70
C CYS A 23 140.51 21.67 0.09
N LYS A 24 140.46 21.62 -1.25
CA LYS A 24 140.94 20.58 -2.21
C LYS A 24 140.70 19.06 -2.02
N ASP A 25 139.91 18.54 -2.97
CA ASP A 25 139.97 17.29 -3.77
C ASP A 25 140.67 16.01 -3.25
N ASP A 26 139.94 14.90 -3.27
CA ASP A 26 140.22 13.69 -4.09
C ASP A 26 138.87 13.02 -4.48
N GLU A 27 138.86 12.07 -5.42
CA GLU A 27 137.64 11.54 -6.07
C GLU A 27 136.83 10.56 -5.19
N ASP A 28 135.50 10.57 -5.32
CA ASP A 28 134.56 9.69 -4.62
C ASP A 28 133.66 8.92 -5.62
N VAL A 29 133.10 7.78 -5.20
CA VAL A 29 132.32 6.88 -6.07
C VAL A 29 130.83 7.18 -5.93
N ILE A 30 130.14 7.41 -7.04
CA ILE A 30 128.68 7.54 -7.07
C ILE A 30 128.05 6.16 -6.82
N VAL A 31 127.11 6.12 -5.88
CA VAL A 31 126.10 5.09 -5.70
C VAL A 31 124.77 5.75 -6.09
N GLY A 32 123.88 5.04 -6.80
CA GLY A 32 122.57 5.58 -7.19
C GLY A 32 121.67 5.94 -6.01
N GLU A 33 120.67 6.78 -6.23
CA GLU A 33 119.57 6.94 -5.27
C GLU A 33 118.52 5.84 -5.52
N PRO A 34 117.83 5.32 -4.48
CA PRO A 34 116.84 4.27 -4.67
C PRO A 34 115.63 4.78 -5.46
N PRO A 35 114.88 3.87 -6.13
CA PRO A 35 113.64 4.22 -6.80
C PRO A 35 112.56 4.66 -5.79
N VAL A 36 111.46 5.23 -6.31
CA VAL A 36 110.29 5.62 -5.53
C VAL A 36 109.07 4.83 -6.00
N ALA A 37 108.41 4.11 -5.08
CA ALA A 37 107.14 3.45 -5.33
C ALA A 37 105.96 4.44 -5.24
N ASP A 38 104.95 4.23 -6.08
CA ASP A 38 103.61 4.82 -5.97
C ASP A 38 102.60 3.72 -6.36
N ALA A 39 101.88 3.20 -5.37
CA ALA A 39 100.90 2.13 -5.54
C ALA A 39 99.51 2.63 -5.99
N GLY A 40 99.35 3.95 -6.11
CA GLY A 40 98.08 4.62 -6.37
C GLY A 40 97.28 4.94 -5.10
N THR A 41 96.12 5.57 -5.28
CA THR A 41 95.21 5.92 -4.17
C THR A 41 94.27 4.78 -3.82
N ASP A 42 93.90 4.69 -2.53
CA ASP A 42 92.94 3.72 -2.00
C ASP A 42 91.66 3.54 -2.86
N ILE A 43 91.19 2.31 -2.93
CA ILE A 43 90.14 1.86 -3.86
C ILE A 43 88.92 1.36 -3.06
N ASN A 44 87.72 1.79 -3.44
CA ASN A 44 86.48 1.15 -3.00
C ASN A 44 86.02 0.15 -4.08
N ALA A 45 85.62 -1.05 -3.67
CA ALA A 45 85.23 -2.12 -4.57
C ALA A 45 84.06 -2.95 -4.00
N PHE A 46 83.41 -3.74 -4.86
CA PHE A 46 82.47 -4.77 -4.44
C PHE A 46 83.16 -6.13 -4.44
N VAL A 47 82.76 -7.02 -3.52
CA VAL A 47 83.14 -8.43 -3.53
C VAL A 47 82.75 -9.05 -4.89
N GLY A 48 83.67 -9.77 -5.52
CA GLY A 48 83.52 -10.32 -6.87
C GLY A 48 83.87 -9.38 -8.02
N SER A 49 84.11 -8.08 -7.79
CA SER A 49 84.51 -7.15 -8.86
C SER A 49 86.02 -7.22 -9.15
N THR A 50 86.43 -6.90 -10.38
CA THR A 50 87.86 -6.83 -10.73
C THR A 50 88.45 -5.48 -10.33
N VAL A 51 89.42 -5.52 -9.42
CA VAL A 51 90.21 -4.36 -8.99
C VAL A 51 91.52 -4.33 -9.76
N THR A 52 91.89 -3.15 -10.27
CA THR A 52 93.17 -2.91 -10.95
C THR A 52 94.11 -2.14 -10.04
N LEU A 53 95.29 -2.70 -9.80
CA LEU A 53 96.43 -2.10 -9.11
C LEU A 53 97.36 -1.50 -10.19
N ASN A 54 97.84 -0.28 -10.01
CA ASN A 54 98.61 0.42 -11.04
C ASN A 54 99.80 1.21 -10.47
N GLY A 55 101.00 0.69 -10.72
CA GLY A 55 102.27 1.27 -10.26
C GLY A 55 102.90 2.27 -11.23
N SER A 56 102.22 2.66 -12.32
CA SER A 56 102.78 3.46 -13.43
C SER A 56 103.29 4.87 -13.07
N ASN A 57 103.11 5.30 -11.82
CA ASN A 57 103.67 6.54 -11.30
C ASN A 57 105.02 6.34 -10.60
N SER A 58 105.37 5.09 -10.25
CA SER A 58 106.65 4.74 -9.64
C SER A 58 107.79 5.18 -10.56
N SER A 59 108.86 5.74 -9.99
CA SER A 59 109.90 6.39 -10.78
C SER A 59 111.28 6.25 -10.17
N ASP A 60 112.26 6.11 -11.05
CA ASP A 60 113.68 6.09 -10.71
C ASP A 60 114.30 7.50 -10.89
N PRO A 61 115.14 8.00 -9.96
CA PRO A 61 115.73 9.34 -10.06
C PRO A 61 116.72 9.49 -11.23
N GLU A 62 117.46 8.43 -11.56
CA GLU A 62 118.42 8.36 -12.66
C GLU A 62 117.74 8.05 -14.02
N GLY A 63 116.57 7.43 -13.98
CA GLY A 63 115.73 7.05 -15.13
C GLY A 63 115.86 5.59 -15.58
N GLU A 64 116.25 4.69 -14.68
CA GLU A 64 116.41 3.26 -14.94
C GLU A 64 115.09 2.49 -15.11
N ALA A 65 115.19 1.23 -15.53
CA ALA A 65 114.04 0.39 -15.88
C ALA A 65 113.54 -0.43 -14.67
N LEU A 66 112.51 0.08 -13.99
CA LEU A 66 111.90 -0.58 -12.84
C LEU A 66 111.31 -1.96 -13.18
N SER A 67 111.60 -2.93 -12.32
CA SER A 67 110.79 -4.14 -12.17
C SER A 67 109.77 -3.96 -11.02
N PHE A 68 108.62 -4.61 -11.14
CA PHE A 68 107.47 -4.44 -10.24
C PHE A 68 107.11 -5.77 -9.57
N SER A 69 106.72 -5.74 -8.30
CA SER A 69 106.18 -6.89 -7.58
C SER A 69 105.05 -6.48 -6.64
N TRP A 70 103.88 -7.09 -6.81
CA TRP A 70 102.68 -6.86 -5.98
C TRP A 70 102.39 -8.05 -5.06
N GLU A 71 102.12 -7.78 -3.78
CA GLU A 71 101.69 -8.80 -2.79
C GLU A 71 100.49 -8.28 -1.98
N LEU A 72 99.51 -9.15 -1.69
CA LEU A 72 98.46 -8.86 -0.70
C LEU A 72 99.02 -9.07 0.70
N THR A 73 99.44 -7.98 1.35
CA THR A 73 100.03 -7.97 2.70
C THR A 73 98.97 -8.08 3.80
N GLN A 74 97.72 -7.68 3.50
CA GLN A 74 96.55 -7.90 4.34
C GLN A 74 95.36 -8.36 3.49
N THR A 75 94.58 -9.32 4.01
CA THR A 75 93.28 -9.73 3.46
C THR A 75 92.26 -9.98 4.59
N PRO A 76 90.94 -9.92 4.33
CA PRO A 76 89.92 -10.29 5.30
C PRO A 76 89.98 -11.76 5.73
N ALA A 77 89.51 -12.04 6.96
CA ALA A 77 89.60 -13.37 7.56
C ALA A 77 88.66 -14.39 6.89
N GLY A 78 89.19 -15.14 5.92
CA GLY A 78 88.46 -16.09 5.08
C GLY A 78 88.89 -16.02 3.61
N SER A 79 89.38 -14.84 3.20
CA SER A 79 89.80 -14.54 1.84
C SER A 79 90.89 -15.48 1.32
N SER A 80 90.77 -15.83 0.05
CA SER A 80 91.70 -16.63 -0.75
C SER A 80 92.23 -15.88 -1.98
N ALA A 81 91.94 -14.58 -2.08
CA ALA A 81 92.28 -13.73 -3.22
C ALA A 81 93.78 -13.75 -3.57
N THR A 82 94.08 -13.72 -4.87
CA THR A 82 95.44 -13.71 -5.41
C THR A 82 95.60 -12.68 -6.51
N ILE A 83 96.70 -11.94 -6.52
CA ILE A 83 97.01 -10.97 -7.57
C ILE A 83 97.43 -11.68 -8.87
N SER A 84 96.70 -11.38 -9.94
CA SER A 84 97.03 -11.73 -11.32
C SER A 84 97.96 -10.67 -11.92
N ASN A 85 98.95 -11.12 -12.70
CA ASN A 85 100.03 -10.27 -13.25
C ASN A 85 100.84 -9.52 -12.17
N ALA A 86 101.01 -10.11 -10.99
CA ALA A 86 101.71 -9.51 -9.84
C ALA A 86 103.12 -8.97 -10.15
N SER A 87 103.81 -9.45 -11.19
CA SER A 87 105.11 -8.95 -11.62
C SER A 87 105.01 -7.95 -12.81
N SER A 88 104.07 -7.01 -12.76
CA SER A 88 103.81 -6.04 -13.83
C SER A 88 103.38 -4.68 -13.27
N GLU A 89 103.66 -3.62 -14.04
CA GLU A 89 103.25 -2.24 -13.73
C GLU A 89 101.76 -2.16 -13.38
N GLN A 90 100.91 -2.85 -14.15
CA GLN A 90 99.49 -3.04 -13.84
C GLN A 90 99.20 -4.50 -13.51
N ALA A 91 98.58 -4.71 -12.37
CA ALA A 91 98.14 -6.01 -11.86
C ALA A 91 96.64 -5.96 -11.53
N THR A 92 96.00 -7.12 -11.36
CA THR A 92 94.58 -7.18 -10.99
C THR A 92 94.30 -8.24 -9.93
N PHE A 93 93.28 -8.03 -9.11
CA PHE A 93 92.72 -9.09 -8.26
C PHE A 93 91.20 -8.95 -8.17
N ILE A 94 90.57 -9.93 -7.53
CA ILE A 94 89.14 -9.90 -7.20
C ILE A 94 89.04 -10.08 -5.68
N PRO A 95 88.47 -9.12 -4.92
CA PRO A 95 88.12 -9.33 -3.53
C PRO A 95 87.07 -10.43 -3.42
N ASP A 96 87.33 -11.49 -2.65
CA ASP A 96 86.44 -12.66 -2.51
C ASP A 96 85.65 -12.69 -1.19
N GLU A 97 86.06 -11.91 -0.20
CA GLU A 97 85.36 -11.65 1.07
C GLU A 97 85.28 -10.13 1.36
N PRO A 98 84.26 -9.63 2.08
CA PRO A 98 84.16 -8.21 2.43
C PRO A 98 85.17 -7.80 3.52
N GLY A 99 85.68 -6.57 3.43
CA GLY A 99 86.65 -5.98 4.37
C GLY A 99 87.81 -5.26 3.65
N GLU A 100 88.81 -4.87 4.44
CA GLU A 100 90.02 -4.19 3.95
C GLU A 100 91.07 -5.20 3.47
N TYR A 101 91.55 -5.00 2.25
CA TYR A 101 92.74 -5.61 1.67
C TYR A 101 93.84 -4.55 1.61
N THR A 102 95.10 -4.95 1.74
CA THR A 102 96.24 -4.07 1.47
C THR A 102 97.12 -4.76 0.44
N ALA A 103 97.40 -4.06 -0.66
CA ALA A 103 98.31 -4.50 -1.70
C ALA A 103 99.58 -3.65 -1.64
N ALA A 104 100.71 -4.28 -1.30
CA ALA A 104 102.01 -3.64 -1.36
C ALA A 104 102.55 -3.73 -2.78
N LEU A 105 103.00 -2.61 -3.33
CA LEU A 105 103.90 -2.55 -4.47
C LEU A 105 105.33 -2.49 -3.96
N THR A 106 106.21 -3.34 -4.49
CA THR A 106 107.66 -3.19 -4.44
C THR A 106 108.17 -2.86 -5.86
N VAL A 107 109.09 -1.91 -5.98
CA VAL A 107 109.84 -1.67 -7.22
C VAL A 107 111.36 -1.86 -6.98
N GLU A 108 112.05 -2.39 -7.99
CA GLU A 108 113.51 -2.66 -7.97
C GLU A 108 114.16 -2.12 -9.26
N ASP A 109 115.30 -1.42 -9.15
CA ASP A 109 116.10 -0.82 -10.25
C ASP A 109 117.11 -1.80 -10.89
N GLU A 110 118.03 -1.36 -11.77
CA GLU A 110 119.04 -2.27 -12.36
C GLU A 110 120.26 -2.52 -11.45
N ASP A 111 120.50 -1.69 -10.43
CA ASP A 111 121.59 -1.81 -9.44
C ASP A 111 121.20 -2.67 -8.21
N GLY A 112 119.90 -2.92 -8.01
CA GLY A 112 119.30 -3.75 -6.96
C GLY A 112 118.81 -2.99 -5.72
N ASN A 113 118.51 -1.70 -5.81
CA ASN A 113 117.83 -0.96 -4.74
C ASN A 113 116.31 -1.12 -4.85
N THR A 114 115.60 -1.02 -3.72
CA THR A 114 114.15 -1.26 -3.63
C THR A 114 113.43 -0.19 -2.82
N ASP A 115 112.19 0.11 -3.22
CA ASP A 115 111.24 0.90 -2.42
C ASP A 115 109.83 0.28 -2.46
N THR A 116 108.99 0.63 -1.48
CA THR A 116 107.69 -0.01 -1.26
C THR A 116 106.60 0.98 -0.86
N ASP A 117 105.43 0.88 -1.48
CA ASP A 117 104.23 1.66 -1.16
C ASP A 117 102.99 0.74 -1.05
N ASP A 118 102.01 1.12 -0.22
CA ASP A 118 100.82 0.33 0.10
C ASP A 118 99.55 1.02 -0.40
N VAL A 119 98.68 0.30 -1.11
CA VAL A 119 97.32 0.77 -1.44
C VAL A 119 96.26 -0.07 -0.71
N VAL A 120 95.28 0.58 -0.08
CA VAL A 120 94.19 -0.08 0.63
C VAL A 120 92.97 -0.23 -0.28
N ILE A 121 92.35 -1.41 -0.26
CA ILE A 121 91.13 -1.71 -1.01
C ILE A 121 90.02 -2.08 -0.03
N SER A 122 89.02 -1.23 0.10
CA SER A 122 87.82 -1.49 0.90
C SER A 122 86.78 -2.21 0.04
N ALA A 123 86.58 -3.51 0.31
CA ALA A 123 85.59 -4.33 -0.38
C ALA A 123 84.30 -4.45 0.44
N THR A 124 83.15 -4.11 -0.15
CA THR A 124 81.81 -4.33 0.44
C THR A 124 81.03 -5.37 -0.35
N VAL A 125 80.02 -5.99 0.28
CA VAL A 125 78.98 -6.69 -0.49
C VAL A 125 78.12 -5.66 -1.24
N ASN A 126 77.50 -6.07 -2.35
CA ASN A 126 76.32 -5.37 -2.85
C ASN A 126 75.13 -5.99 -2.12
N GLU A 127 74.41 -5.19 -1.33
CA GLU A 127 73.13 -5.62 -0.74
C GLU A 127 72.02 -5.36 -1.76
N ASN A 128 70.99 -6.20 -1.76
CA ASN A 128 69.82 -6.06 -2.65
C ASN A 128 68.93 -4.96 -2.06
N GLU A 129 68.64 -3.90 -2.82
CA GLU A 129 67.71 -2.86 -2.39
C GLU A 129 66.25 -3.36 -2.52
N ALA A 130 65.29 -2.61 -1.98
CA ALA A 130 63.88 -2.98 -2.04
C ALA A 130 63.19 -2.29 -3.24
N PRO A 131 62.26 -2.97 -3.93
CA PRO A 131 61.54 -2.37 -5.05
C PRO A 131 60.62 -1.22 -4.60
N GLU A 132 60.37 -0.26 -5.48
CA GLU A 132 59.40 0.82 -5.26
C GLU A 132 58.03 0.43 -5.86
N ALA A 133 57.03 0.26 -5.00
CA ALA A 133 55.64 -0.02 -5.40
C ALA A 133 54.94 1.27 -5.87
N VAL A 134 54.36 1.28 -7.08
CA VAL A 134 53.67 2.46 -7.62
C VAL A 134 52.33 2.06 -8.26
N ILE A 135 51.24 2.58 -7.69
CA ILE A 135 49.87 2.40 -8.21
C ILE A 135 49.48 3.61 -9.07
N THR A 136 48.93 3.33 -10.25
CA THR A 136 48.41 4.34 -11.20
C THR A 136 47.07 3.91 -11.79
N ASP A 137 46.31 4.87 -12.32
CA ASP A 137 45.11 4.59 -13.12
C ASP A 137 45.45 4.06 -14.53
N SER A 138 44.42 3.68 -15.29
CA SER A 138 44.55 3.25 -16.70
C SER A 138 45.06 4.34 -17.67
N ASN A 139 45.18 5.59 -17.23
CA ASN A 139 45.81 6.70 -17.97
C ASN A 139 47.27 6.95 -17.53
N ASN A 140 47.83 6.09 -16.67
CA ASN A 140 49.17 6.19 -16.08
C ASN A 140 49.36 7.44 -15.20
N GLN A 141 48.30 7.89 -14.52
CA GLN A 141 48.33 8.95 -13.52
C GLN A 141 48.36 8.36 -12.10
N SER A 142 49.06 9.03 -11.18
CA SER A 142 48.93 8.74 -9.74
C SER A 142 47.48 8.89 -9.31
N ILE A 143 47.04 8.06 -8.37
CA ILE A 143 45.69 8.15 -7.80
C ILE A 143 45.78 8.94 -6.50
N ALA A 144 45.14 10.11 -6.46
CA ALA A 144 45.16 11.00 -5.30
C ALA A 144 43.93 11.93 -5.25
N PRO A 145 43.57 12.47 -4.08
CA PRO A 145 42.43 13.39 -3.94
C PRO A 145 42.58 14.74 -4.66
N GLU A 146 43.77 15.10 -5.15
CA GLU A 146 44.01 16.35 -5.88
C GLU A 146 43.78 16.30 -7.41
N ASN A 147 43.48 15.12 -7.97
CA ASN A 147 43.23 14.96 -9.42
C ASN A 147 41.94 14.20 -9.77
N ASP A 148 41.03 14.03 -8.81
CA ASP A 148 39.67 13.48 -8.92
C ASP A 148 39.56 12.07 -9.58
N ASN A 149 40.67 11.41 -9.90
CA ASN A 149 40.71 10.08 -10.53
C ASN A 149 40.60 8.92 -9.54
N ASN A 150 40.30 9.22 -8.27
CA ASN A 150 40.05 8.25 -7.21
C ASN A 150 38.55 8.08 -6.88
N VAL A 151 37.66 8.76 -7.60
CA VAL A 151 36.20 8.63 -7.45
C VAL A 151 35.65 7.74 -8.55
N ILE A 152 34.82 6.75 -8.18
CA ILE A 152 34.16 5.81 -9.09
C ILE A 152 32.67 5.70 -8.76
N ASN A 153 31.86 5.17 -9.68
CA ASN A 153 30.50 4.75 -9.34
C ASN A 153 30.51 3.30 -8.82
N VAL A 154 29.64 2.97 -7.88
CA VAL A 154 29.32 1.58 -7.49
C VAL A 154 28.96 0.75 -8.74
N GLY A 155 29.35 -0.54 -8.76
CA GLY A 155 29.10 -1.48 -9.85
C GLY A 155 30.03 -1.33 -11.06
N ASN A 156 30.62 -0.15 -11.31
CA ASN A 156 31.58 0.02 -12.41
C ASN A 156 32.94 -0.61 -12.10
N THR A 157 33.52 -1.30 -13.08
CA THR A 157 34.91 -1.79 -13.02
C THR A 157 35.90 -0.65 -13.25
N PHE A 158 36.78 -0.44 -12.29
CA PHE A 158 37.88 0.50 -12.30
C PHE A 158 39.21 -0.24 -12.36
N GLN A 159 40.09 0.16 -13.28
CA GLN A 159 41.34 -0.55 -13.55
C GLN A 159 42.54 0.18 -12.93
N LEU A 160 43.24 -0.53 -12.03
CA LEU A 160 44.51 -0.12 -11.45
C LEU A 160 45.69 -0.75 -12.21
N SER A 161 46.82 -0.06 -12.21
CA SER A 161 48.07 -0.49 -12.84
C SER A 161 49.25 -0.31 -11.89
N GLY A 162 49.98 -1.40 -11.66
CA GLY A 162 51.26 -1.44 -10.97
C GLY A 162 52.46 -1.23 -11.88
N ALA A 163 52.24 -0.98 -13.19
CA ALA A 163 53.27 -0.98 -14.24
C ALA A 163 54.33 0.13 -14.13
N ASN A 164 54.21 1.04 -13.17
CA ASN A 164 55.21 2.06 -12.84
C ASN A 164 56.07 1.67 -11.63
N SER A 165 55.86 0.49 -11.04
CA SER A 165 56.71 -0.07 -9.98
C SER A 165 58.07 -0.46 -10.57
N THR A 166 59.15 -0.22 -9.84
CA THR A 166 60.52 -0.43 -10.33
C THR A 166 61.43 -1.00 -9.26
N ASP A 167 62.34 -1.87 -9.67
CA ASP A 167 63.41 -2.38 -8.81
C ASP A 167 64.75 -1.67 -9.10
N PRO A 168 65.59 -1.32 -8.09
CA PRO A 168 66.88 -0.67 -8.31
C PRO A 168 67.91 -1.53 -9.07
N GLU A 169 67.83 -2.85 -8.96
CA GLU A 169 68.69 -3.83 -9.61
C GLU A 169 68.16 -4.31 -10.99
N ASP A 170 66.95 -3.88 -11.40
CA ASP A 170 66.21 -4.30 -12.62
C ASP A 170 65.70 -5.76 -12.58
N ASP A 171 65.37 -6.27 -11.37
CA ASP A 171 64.85 -7.63 -11.15
C ASP A 171 63.34 -7.82 -11.51
N ASP A 172 62.96 -9.06 -11.83
CA ASP A 172 61.62 -9.45 -12.31
C ASP A 172 60.54 -9.38 -11.20
N LEU A 173 59.80 -8.26 -11.14
CA LEU A 173 58.74 -8.05 -10.12
C LEU A 173 57.55 -9.01 -10.24
N THR A 174 57.11 -9.52 -9.09
CA THR A 174 55.81 -10.16 -8.87
C THR A 174 54.84 -9.21 -8.16
N TYR A 175 53.52 -9.41 -8.33
CA TYR A 175 52.46 -8.49 -7.91
C TYR A 175 51.41 -9.22 -7.06
N LEU A 176 50.91 -8.58 -6.01
CA LEU A 176 49.75 -9.02 -5.23
C LEU A 176 48.88 -7.83 -4.84
N TRP A 177 47.59 -7.87 -5.22
CA TRP A 177 46.60 -6.85 -4.88
C TRP A 177 45.62 -7.35 -3.81
N GLU A 178 45.35 -6.51 -2.80
CA GLU A 178 44.38 -6.80 -1.73
C GLU A 178 43.56 -5.54 -1.36
N VAL A 179 42.30 -5.71 -0.98
CA VAL A 179 41.50 -4.63 -0.36
C VAL A 179 41.75 -4.67 1.15
N THR A 180 42.48 -3.68 1.67
CA THR A 180 42.86 -3.59 3.09
C THR A 180 41.79 -2.91 3.95
N SER A 181 40.89 -2.12 3.34
CA SER A 181 39.70 -1.56 3.99
C SER A 181 38.56 -1.39 2.99
N ALA A 182 37.32 -1.56 3.44
CA ALA A 182 36.09 -1.42 2.65
C ALA A 182 34.90 -1.00 3.55
N PRO A 183 33.76 -0.56 2.97
CA PRO A 183 32.54 -0.27 3.72
C PRO A 183 32.01 -1.47 4.54
N THR A 184 31.20 -1.20 5.56
CA THR A 184 30.69 -2.28 6.43
C THR A 184 29.71 -3.19 5.68
N ASN A 185 29.99 -4.49 5.66
CA ASN A 185 29.33 -5.54 4.87
C ASN A 185 29.64 -5.54 3.36
N SER A 186 30.60 -4.73 2.90
CA SER A 186 31.08 -4.78 1.51
C SER A 186 31.84 -6.09 1.21
N THR A 187 31.69 -6.54 -0.02
CA THR A 187 32.24 -7.75 -0.64
C THR A 187 32.69 -7.43 -2.07
N PRO A 188 33.67 -6.51 -2.26
CA PRO A 188 34.00 -5.99 -3.58
C PRO A 188 34.62 -7.07 -4.46
N THR A 189 34.41 -6.96 -5.77
CA THR A 189 34.98 -7.89 -6.74
C THR A 189 36.36 -7.42 -7.16
N LEU A 190 37.34 -8.32 -7.06
CA LEU A 190 38.67 -8.18 -7.66
C LEU A 190 38.81 -9.15 -8.84
N SER A 191 39.72 -8.84 -9.76
CA SER A 191 40.16 -9.74 -10.81
C SER A 191 41.55 -9.35 -11.33
N ASN A 192 42.37 -10.37 -11.60
CA ASN A 192 43.78 -10.26 -12.01
C ASN A 192 44.74 -9.84 -10.87
N GLU A 193 44.43 -10.30 -9.66
CA GLU A 193 45.04 -9.96 -8.37
C GLU A 193 46.53 -10.34 -8.22
N GLU A 194 47.02 -11.28 -9.03
CA GLU A 194 48.43 -11.69 -9.10
C GLU A 194 49.16 -11.08 -10.32
N THR A 195 48.66 -9.97 -10.89
CA THR A 195 49.19 -9.39 -12.15
C THR A 195 49.46 -7.89 -12.06
N VAL A 196 50.15 -7.35 -13.08
CA VAL A 196 50.50 -5.93 -13.21
C VAL A 196 49.30 -4.98 -13.31
N THR A 197 48.11 -5.49 -13.62
CA THR A 197 46.85 -4.70 -13.67
C THR A 197 45.75 -5.41 -12.89
N LEU A 198 45.07 -4.67 -12.02
CA LEU A 198 43.89 -5.14 -11.29
C LEU A 198 42.63 -4.52 -11.88
N ASP A 199 41.60 -5.33 -12.08
CA ASP A 199 40.22 -4.88 -12.29
C ASP A 199 39.47 -4.95 -10.95
N PHE A 200 38.97 -3.81 -10.46
CA PHE A 200 38.26 -3.68 -9.18
C PHE A 200 36.84 -3.15 -9.41
N THR A 201 35.84 -3.75 -8.76
CA THR A 201 34.46 -3.25 -8.72
C THR A 201 34.00 -3.15 -7.26
N ALA A 202 33.65 -1.92 -6.85
CA ALA A 202 32.98 -1.65 -5.57
C ALA A 202 31.52 -2.10 -5.61
N ASP A 203 31.05 -2.76 -4.55
CA ASP A 203 29.67 -3.24 -4.41
C ASP A 203 28.79 -2.34 -3.52
N LEU A 204 29.40 -1.59 -2.59
CA LEU A 204 28.75 -0.55 -1.77
C LEU A 204 29.43 0.81 -1.94
N ALA A 205 28.73 1.88 -1.59
CA ALA A 205 29.28 3.24 -1.59
C ALA A 205 30.21 3.54 -0.38
N GLY A 206 31.15 4.46 -0.57
CA GLY A 206 32.13 4.95 0.42
C GLY A 206 33.58 4.51 0.16
N GLU A 207 34.44 4.75 1.16
CA GLU A 207 35.90 4.60 1.04
C GLU A 207 36.35 3.13 1.02
N TYR A 208 37.15 2.79 0.00
CA TYR A 208 37.95 1.57 -0.10
C TYR A 208 39.44 1.91 -0.05
N VAL A 209 40.24 1.05 0.57
CA VAL A 209 41.71 1.11 0.49
C VAL A 209 42.19 -0.16 -0.21
N ILE A 210 42.95 0.02 -1.29
CA ILE A 210 43.53 -1.07 -2.08
C ILE A 210 45.05 -1.00 -1.98
N ALA A 211 45.65 -2.10 -1.56
CA ALA A 211 47.09 -2.29 -1.52
C ALA A 211 47.59 -3.02 -2.78
N LEU A 212 48.74 -2.59 -3.29
CA LEU A 212 49.61 -3.38 -4.16
C LEU A 212 50.88 -3.68 -3.37
N THR A 213 51.20 -4.96 -3.20
CA THR A 213 52.54 -5.41 -2.80
C THR A 213 53.29 -5.91 -4.03
N VAL A 214 54.52 -5.43 -4.23
CA VAL A 214 55.47 -5.98 -5.20
C VAL A 214 56.63 -6.66 -4.48
N ASN A 215 57.11 -7.78 -5.04
CA ASN A 215 58.21 -8.57 -4.49
C ASN A 215 59.21 -8.95 -5.60
N ASP A 216 60.50 -8.82 -5.28
CA ASP A 216 61.65 -8.95 -6.19
C ASP A 216 62.10 -10.40 -6.45
N GLY A 217 61.57 -11.38 -5.70
CA GLY A 217 62.02 -12.77 -5.71
C GLY A 217 63.36 -13.03 -4.99
N ASN A 218 64.11 -11.99 -4.63
CA ASN A 218 65.41 -12.05 -3.93
C ASN A 218 65.27 -11.91 -2.40
N GLY A 219 64.18 -11.32 -1.92
CA GLY A 219 63.80 -11.31 -0.50
C GLY A 219 63.24 -10.00 0.03
N ASN A 220 63.13 -8.95 -0.78
CA ASN A 220 62.50 -7.69 -0.40
C ASN A 220 61.10 -7.54 -1.01
N GLU A 221 60.28 -6.73 -0.34
CA GLU A 221 58.93 -6.39 -0.78
C GLU A 221 58.61 -4.94 -0.42
N SER A 222 57.73 -4.32 -1.20
CA SER A 222 57.18 -2.99 -0.92
C SER A 222 55.68 -2.98 -1.18
N THR A 223 54.95 -2.27 -0.33
CA THR A 223 53.51 -2.08 -0.44
C THR A 223 53.19 -0.60 -0.66
N ALA A 224 52.36 -0.32 -1.67
CA ALA A 224 51.69 0.97 -1.85
C ALA A 224 50.19 0.80 -1.60
N GLU A 225 49.52 1.85 -1.12
CA GLU A 225 48.06 1.88 -0.93
C GLU A 225 47.44 3.08 -1.64
N VAL A 226 46.23 2.91 -2.17
CA VAL A 226 45.38 4.00 -2.70
C VAL A 226 44.00 3.97 -2.06
N THR A 227 43.41 5.14 -1.82
CA THR A 227 42.03 5.29 -1.34
C THR A 227 41.11 5.65 -2.51
N ILE A 228 40.10 4.81 -2.76
CA ILE A 228 39.08 5.01 -3.78
C ILE A 228 37.75 5.31 -3.08
N GLU A 229 37.06 6.36 -3.51
CA GLU A 229 35.69 6.66 -3.06
C GLU A 229 34.69 6.13 -4.09
N ALA A 230 33.77 5.26 -3.65
CA ALA A 230 32.67 4.80 -4.49
C ALA A 230 31.41 5.65 -4.22
N GLU A 231 31.01 6.46 -5.19
CA GLU A 231 29.78 7.25 -5.14
C GLU A 231 28.62 6.55 -5.86
N VAL A 232 27.40 7.06 -5.65
CA VAL A 232 26.19 6.63 -6.36
C VAL A 232 25.74 7.78 -7.25
N SER A 233 25.59 7.51 -8.55
CA SER A 233 25.22 8.49 -9.56
C SER A 233 23.96 8.03 -10.28
N PRO A 234 22.76 8.41 -9.79
CA PRO A 234 21.50 8.05 -10.44
C PRO A 234 21.35 8.81 -11.75
N VAL A 235 20.70 8.21 -12.75
CA VAL A 235 20.44 8.85 -14.03
C VAL A 235 19.42 9.98 -13.84
N GLU A 236 19.85 11.22 -14.07
CA GLU A 236 18.98 12.40 -14.01
C GLU A 236 17.94 12.41 -15.13
N ILE A 237 16.68 12.15 -14.77
CA ILE A 237 15.53 12.36 -15.64
C ILE A 237 15.04 13.80 -15.47
N SER A 238 14.96 14.54 -16.58
CA SER A 238 14.63 15.98 -16.57
C SER A 238 13.83 16.47 -17.78
N SER A 239 13.29 15.52 -18.57
CA SER A 239 12.52 15.71 -19.80
C SER A 239 11.52 14.55 -20.00
N ASN A 240 10.51 14.81 -20.82
CA ASN A 240 9.44 13.87 -21.18
C ASN A 240 9.92 12.60 -21.88
N VAL A 241 9.12 11.53 -21.81
CA VAL A 241 9.29 10.30 -22.58
C VAL A 241 8.49 10.39 -23.88
N ASP A 242 9.12 11.00 -24.89
CA ASP A 242 8.52 11.24 -26.22
C ASP A 242 8.77 10.10 -27.24
N GLU A 243 9.59 9.10 -26.89
CA GLU A 243 9.82 7.88 -27.67
C GLU A 243 9.93 6.64 -26.77
N ASN A 244 9.65 5.44 -27.31
CA ASN A 244 9.60 4.20 -26.51
C ASN A 244 10.93 3.97 -25.78
N THR A 245 10.85 3.93 -24.45
CA THR A 245 12.00 3.94 -23.54
C THR A 245 11.90 2.76 -22.57
N THR A 246 13.05 2.23 -22.17
CA THR A 246 13.17 1.22 -21.10
C THR A 246 14.04 1.79 -19.99
N TRP A 247 13.61 1.64 -18.74
CA TRP A 247 14.42 1.87 -17.55
C TRP A 247 14.86 0.50 -17.03
N GLU A 248 16.16 0.26 -17.11
CA GLU A 248 16.85 -0.99 -16.73
C GLU A 248 17.35 -0.86 -15.28
N ASN A 249 17.55 -1.97 -14.57
CA ASN A 249 18.16 -1.93 -13.24
C ASN A 249 19.68 -1.64 -13.37
N ILE A 250 20.17 -0.58 -12.73
CA ILE A 250 21.55 -0.09 -12.84
C ILE A 250 22.39 -0.58 -11.65
N TYR A 251 21.81 -0.66 -10.46
CA TYR A 251 22.50 -1.10 -9.24
C TYR A 251 21.88 -2.40 -8.68
N ASP A 252 22.71 -3.43 -8.46
CA ASP A 252 22.26 -4.71 -7.86
C ASP A 252 21.88 -4.57 -6.36
N ASP A 253 22.20 -3.45 -5.71
CA ASP A 253 21.76 -3.13 -4.35
C ASP A 253 20.41 -2.36 -4.40
N PRO A 254 19.28 -2.98 -3.99
CA PRO A 254 17.95 -2.38 -4.05
C PRO A 254 17.71 -1.28 -3.00
N SER A 255 18.75 -0.81 -2.31
CA SER A 255 18.76 0.41 -1.50
C SER A 255 19.37 1.63 -2.21
N LEU A 256 19.98 1.44 -3.39
CA LEU A 256 20.57 2.51 -4.20
C LEU A 256 19.63 2.91 -5.35
N PRO A 257 19.39 4.23 -5.59
CA PRO A 257 18.49 4.66 -6.66
C PRO A 257 19.17 4.67 -8.04
N ASP A 258 18.55 4.02 -9.02
CA ASP A 258 18.99 4.00 -10.41
C ASP A 258 18.69 5.32 -11.14
N TYR A 259 17.53 5.92 -10.83
CA TYR A 259 17.01 7.11 -11.52
C TYR A 259 16.61 8.20 -10.53
N ILE A 260 16.83 9.47 -10.91
CA ILE A 260 16.28 10.62 -10.18
C ILE A 260 15.51 11.56 -11.11
N ILE A 261 14.20 11.67 -10.88
CA ILE A 261 13.30 12.59 -11.57
C ILE A 261 13.42 13.97 -10.92
N THR A 262 14.06 14.90 -11.64
CA THR A 262 14.42 16.25 -11.15
C THR A 262 13.37 17.33 -11.42
N LYS A 263 12.33 17.01 -12.20
CA LYS A 263 11.18 17.85 -12.59
C LYS A 263 10.02 16.92 -12.95
N SER A 264 8.79 17.42 -12.97
CA SER A 264 7.68 16.66 -13.55
C SER A 264 7.95 16.26 -14.99
N ILE A 265 7.49 15.07 -15.38
CA ILE A 265 7.64 14.52 -16.73
C ILE A 265 6.31 14.02 -17.28
N ASP A 266 6.09 14.30 -18.57
CA ASP A 266 5.00 13.69 -19.33
C ASP A 266 5.55 12.41 -20.00
N ILE A 267 4.83 11.30 -19.87
CA ILE A 267 5.05 10.07 -20.63
C ILE A 267 4.08 10.13 -21.83
N ASN A 268 4.63 10.44 -23.00
CA ASN A 268 3.88 10.60 -24.26
C ASN A 268 3.97 9.36 -25.18
N ALA A 269 4.93 8.47 -24.91
CA ALA A 269 5.15 7.19 -25.56
C ALA A 269 5.16 6.03 -24.53
N GLU A 270 5.65 4.85 -24.90
CA GLU A 270 5.79 3.71 -23.99
C GLU A 270 7.02 3.84 -23.10
N LEU A 271 6.82 3.87 -21.78
CA LEU A 271 7.86 3.65 -20.77
C LEU A 271 7.66 2.25 -20.17
N THR A 272 8.62 1.36 -20.44
CA THR A 272 8.77 0.11 -19.66
C THR A 272 9.76 0.34 -18.54
N VAL A 273 9.43 -0.11 -17.33
CA VAL A 273 10.33 -0.12 -16.17
C VAL A 273 10.55 -1.57 -15.77
N GLU A 274 11.81 -2.03 -15.81
CA GLU A 274 12.17 -3.40 -15.46
C GLU A 274 12.15 -3.64 -13.94
N ALA A 275 12.16 -4.91 -13.55
CA ALA A 275 12.12 -5.33 -12.15
C ALA A 275 13.37 -4.85 -11.36
N GLY A 276 13.20 -4.60 -10.06
CA GLY A 276 14.24 -4.07 -9.17
C GLY A 276 14.39 -2.55 -9.15
N VAL A 277 14.10 -1.87 -10.27
CA VAL A 277 14.41 -0.44 -10.49
C VAL A 277 13.87 0.47 -9.38
N TYR A 278 14.75 1.29 -8.82
CA TYR A 278 14.47 2.30 -7.81
C TYR A 278 14.58 3.72 -8.39
N VAL A 279 13.43 4.36 -8.54
CA VAL A 279 13.25 5.76 -8.95
C VAL A 279 13.03 6.67 -7.73
N GLN A 280 13.86 7.69 -7.60
CA GLN A 280 13.61 8.83 -6.72
C GLN A 280 12.99 10.01 -7.47
N VAL A 281 12.15 10.80 -6.79
CA VAL A 281 11.47 11.97 -7.35
C VAL A 281 11.60 13.16 -6.40
N VAL A 282 11.95 14.35 -6.93
CA VAL A 282 12.07 15.56 -6.11
C VAL A 282 10.72 16.08 -5.61
N GLU A 283 10.75 16.95 -4.59
CA GLU A 283 9.55 17.63 -4.08
C GLU A 283 8.75 18.30 -5.22
N ASP A 284 7.42 18.19 -5.16
CA ASP A 284 6.44 18.68 -6.16
C ASP A 284 6.52 18.10 -7.59
N ALA A 285 7.54 17.34 -7.97
CA ALA A 285 7.61 16.71 -9.29
C ALA A 285 6.66 15.50 -9.40
N PHE A 286 5.98 15.34 -10.52
CA PHE A 286 5.03 14.24 -10.79
C PHE A 286 5.34 13.48 -12.09
N ILE A 287 4.78 12.28 -12.22
CA ILE A 287 4.81 11.49 -13.44
C ILE A 287 3.41 11.53 -14.06
N GLU A 288 3.30 11.99 -15.30
CA GLU A 288 2.02 12.12 -16.01
C GLU A 288 1.97 11.19 -17.23
N VAL A 289 1.23 10.08 -17.12
CA VAL A 289 0.98 9.16 -18.23
C VAL A 289 -0.12 9.75 -19.13
N GLU A 290 0.31 10.57 -20.09
CA GLU A 290 -0.57 11.31 -20.99
C GLU A 290 -1.37 10.40 -21.93
N SER A 291 -2.38 10.97 -22.56
CA SER A 291 -3.37 10.28 -23.42
C SER A 291 -2.81 9.48 -24.61
N THR A 292 -1.52 9.63 -24.95
CA THR A 292 -0.81 8.80 -25.95
C THR A 292 0.29 7.91 -25.37
N GLY A 293 0.63 8.08 -24.09
CA GLY A 293 1.68 7.33 -23.41
C GLY A 293 1.19 6.04 -22.76
N LEU A 294 2.14 5.22 -22.32
CA LEU A 294 1.92 3.94 -21.67
C LEU A 294 2.98 3.77 -20.58
N LEU A 295 2.58 3.49 -19.33
CA LEU A 295 3.49 3.11 -18.26
C LEU A 295 3.30 1.63 -17.91
N ASN A 296 4.34 0.83 -18.14
CA ASN A 296 4.39 -0.61 -17.88
C ASN A 296 5.52 -0.91 -16.89
N ALA A 297 5.20 -0.98 -15.60
CA ALA A 297 6.15 -1.27 -14.52
C ALA A 297 5.78 -2.59 -13.84
N VAL A 298 6.54 -3.65 -14.11
CA VAL A 298 6.26 -5.02 -13.66
C VAL A 298 7.49 -5.61 -12.98
N GLY A 299 7.49 -5.55 -11.65
CA GLY A 299 8.52 -6.16 -10.78
C GLY A 299 8.27 -7.63 -10.45
N THR A 300 8.94 -8.13 -9.41
CA THR A 300 8.71 -9.49 -8.85
C THR A 300 8.56 -9.46 -7.32
N ASP A 301 8.21 -10.61 -6.70
CA ASP A 301 8.21 -10.79 -5.24
C ASP A 301 9.56 -10.42 -4.55
N ASN A 302 10.68 -10.52 -5.27
CA ASN A 302 12.02 -10.19 -4.74
C ASN A 302 12.52 -8.83 -5.26
N ASP A 303 12.11 -8.47 -6.47
CA ASP A 303 12.68 -7.39 -7.29
C ASP A 303 11.57 -6.35 -7.57
N SER A 304 11.03 -5.77 -6.50
CA SER A 304 9.95 -4.78 -6.54
C SER A 304 10.43 -3.43 -7.08
N ILE A 305 9.66 -2.80 -7.97
CA ILE A 305 9.99 -1.49 -8.55
C ILE A 305 9.59 -0.38 -7.58
N LYS A 306 10.47 0.58 -7.28
CA LYS A 306 10.25 1.59 -6.24
C LYS A 306 10.11 3.00 -6.83
N PHE A 307 9.08 3.73 -6.42
CA PHE A 307 8.89 5.15 -6.72
C PHE A 307 8.68 5.92 -5.41
N THR A 308 9.61 6.81 -5.06
CA THR A 308 9.54 7.54 -3.78
C THR A 308 10.25 8.89 -3.80
N SER A 309 10.09 9.70 -2.74
CA SER A 309 10.74 11.01 -2.65
C SER A 309 12.27 10.87 -2.57
N SER A 310 13.02 11.76 -3.21
CA SER A 310 14.46 11.90 -3.02
C SER A 310 14.87 12.45 -1.64
N ASN A 311 13.89 12.85 -0.80
CA ASN A 311 14.17 13.41 0.53
C ASN A 311 13.18 12.96 1.62
N ILE A 312 12.99 11.64 1.71
CA ILE A 312 12.24 10.96 2.80
C ILE A 312 12.71 11.45 4.19
N ALA A 313 14.02 11.67 4.37
CA ALA A 313 14.61 12.09 5.65
C ALA A 313 14.12 13.46 6.16
N ALA A 314 13.66 14.34 5.28
CA ALA A 314 13.01 15.60 5.64
C ALA A 314 11.47 15.53 5.61
N GLY A 315 10.88 14.38 5.28
CA GLY A 315 9.44 14.20 5.14
C GLY A 315 8.84 14.93 3.94
N LEU A 316 9.65 15.24 2.91
CA LEU A 316 9.15 15.83 1.68
C LEU A 316 8.39 14.79 0.86
N HIS A 317 7.42 15.27 0.07
CA HIS A 317 6.61 14.42 -0.78
C HIS A 317 6.76 14.88 -2.23
N TRP A 318 6.71 13.93 -3.18
CA TRP A 318 6.60 14.24 -4.61
C TRP A 318 5.13 14.30 -5.05
N GLY A 319 4.84 14.70 -6.28
CA GLY A 319 3.48 14.93 -6.74
C GLY A 319 2.62 13.66 -6.81
N GLY A 320 3.17 12.56 -7.34
CA GLY A 320 2.47 11.27 -7.58
C GLY A 320 2.47 10.86 -9.05
N ILE A 321 1.77 9.76 -9.38
CA ILE A 321 1.59 9.28 -10.76
C ILE A 321 0.15 9.55 -11.23
N ASN A 322 -0.03 10.23 -12.36
CA ASN A 322 -1.32 10.39 -13.03
C ASN A 322 -1.46 9.45 -14.22
N PHE A 323 -2.58 8.77 -14.34
CA PHE A 323 -2.96 8.00 -15.53
C PHE A 323 -4.10 8.72 -16.25
N LYS A 324 -3.77 9.44 -17.33
CA LYS A 324 -4.74 9.95 -18.33
C LYS A 324 -4.89 9.00 -19.52
N SER A 325 -3.94 8.09 -19.70
CA SER A 325 -3.89 7.08 -20.76
C SER A 325 -4.95 6.00 -20.63
N GLY A 326 -5.74 5.80 -21.69
CA GLY A 326 -6.74 4.75 -21.82
C GLY A 326 -6.21 3.42 -22.37
N TYR A 327 -4.92 3.12 -22.24
CA TYR A 327 -4.38 1.82 -22.63
C TYR A 327 -4.58 0.76 -21.53
N LEU A 328 -5.01 -0.44 -21.95
CA LEU A 328 -5.23 -1.59 -21.07
C LEU A 328 -3.93 -2.13 -20.46
N GLN A 329 -2.79 -1.81 -21.08
CA GLN A 329 -1.46 -2.25 -20.65
C GLN A 329 -0.80 -1.32 -19.62
N ASN A 330 -1.47 -0.25 -19.20
CA ASN A 330 -0.98 0.56 -18.08
C ASN A 330 -1.00 -0.31 -16.82
N GLU A 331 0.18 -0.71 -16.36
CA GLU A 331 0.35 -1.74 -15.34
C GLU A 331 1.38 -1.32 -14.30
N LEU A 332 0.98 -1.48 -13.03
CA LEU A 332 1.79 -1.34 -11.84
C LEU A 332 1.72 -2.65 -11.06
N THR A 333 2.69 -3.54 -11.27
CA THR A 333 2.71 -4.87 -10.64
C THR A 333 3.99 -5.03 -9.82
N TYR A 334 3.87 -5.46 -8.57
CA TYR A 334 4.98 -5.49 -7.61
C TYR A 334 5.72 -4.14 -7.51
N THR A 335 4.97 -3.05 -7.34
CA THR A 335 5.50 -1.69 -7.17
C THR A 335 5.38 -1.19 -5.73
N GLU A 336 6.40 -0.50 -5.22
CA GLU A 336 6.37 0.25 -3.96
C GLU A 336 6.28 1.75 -4.27
N ILE A 337 5.14 2.38 -4.00
CA ILE A 337 4.91 3.79 -4.32
C ILE A 337 4.67 4.56 -3.02
N SER A 338 5.61 5.44 -2.64
CA SER A 338 5.60 6.10 -1.33
C SER A 338 5.96 7.59 -1.33
N TYR A 339 5.59 8.29 -0.24
CA TYR A 339 5.89 9.70 0.01
C TYR A 339 5.47 10.62 -1.15
N ALA A 340 4.22 10.50 -1.61
CA ALA A 340 3.70 11.30 -2.72
C ALA A 340 2.35 11.97 -2.40
N GLY A 341 1.70 12.53 -3.42
CA GLY A 341 0.53 13.38 -3.27
C GLY A 341 0.86 14.79 -2.75
N ASN A 342 2.02 15.37 -3.06
CA ASN A 342 2.33 16.73 -2.60
C ASN A 342 1.54 17.82 -3.32
N SER A 343 1.14 17.54 -4.57
CA SER A 343 0.72 18.54 -5.55
C SER A 343 -0.63 18.17 -6.18
N ASP A 344 -1.38 19.17 -6.62
CA ASP A 344 -2.63 18.99 -7.38
C ASP A 344 -2.34 18.27 -8.71
N ILE A 345 -2.71 16.99 -8.81
CA ILE A 345 -2.41 16.15 -9.98
C ILE A 345 -3.31 16.49 -11.17
N ASP A 346 -4.63 16.48 -10.96
CA ASP A 346 -5.62 16.79 -12.00
C ASP A 346 -6.94 17.28 -11.36
N TYR A 347 -7.83 17.86 -12.18
CA TYR A 347 -9.13 18.37 -11.76
C TYR A 347 -10.19 17.25 -11.81
N LEU A 348 -10.07 16.30 -10.90
CA LEU A 348 -10.92 15.11 -10.85
C LEU A 348 -12.28 15.40 -10.16
N ASN A 349 -13.37 15.11 -10.86
CA ASN A 349 -14.76 15.21 -10.38
C ASN A 349 -15.06 16.46 -9.52
N SER A 350 -14.86 17.62 -10.15
CA SER A 350 -15.17 18.97 -9.63
C SER A 350 -14.24 19.52 -8.53
N GLY A 351 -13.05 18.95 -8.34
CA GLY A 351 -12.00 19.58 -7.53
C GLY A 351 -10.60 19.11 -7.91
N TRP A 352 -9.59 19.82 -7.44
CA TRP A 352 -8.23 19.29 -7.42
C TRP A 352 -8.10 18.25 -6.30
N ARG A 353 -7.23 17.26 -6.50
CA ARG A 353 -6.91 16.16 -5.56
C ARG A 353 -5.42 15.87 -5.61
N THR A 354 -4.90 15.35 -4.51
CA THR A 354 -3.52 14.86 -4.42
C THR A 354 -3.53 13.40 -3.95
N ALA A 355 -2.69 12.55 -4.55
CA ALA A 355 -2.62 11.13 -4.23
C ALA A 355 -1.26 10.53 -4.61
N ASN A 356 -0.91 9.32 -4.14
CA ASN A 356 0.24 8.62 -4.73
C ASN A 356 -0.07 8.15 -6.16
N ILE A 357 -1.30 7.68 -6.41
CA ILE A 357 -1.78 7.23 -7.72
C ILE A 357 -3.10 7.94 -8.04
N ALA A 358 -3.20 8.58 -9.20
CA ALA A 358 -4.43 9.11 -9.76
C ALA A 358 -4.77 8.39 -11.08
N VAL A 359 -6.03 7.96 -11.25
CA VAL A 359 -6.55 7.43 -12.51
C VAL A 359 -7.64 8.37 -13.00
N ALA A 360 -7.28 9.30 -13.89
CA ALA A 360 -8.16 10.35 -14.40
C ALA A 360 -9.26 9.79 -15.31
N ASN A 361 -10.23 10.61 -15.73
CA ASN A 361 -11.50 10.17 -16.36
C ASN A 361 -11.39 9.32 -17.65
N ASN A 362 -10.25 9.32 -18.36
CA ASN A 362 -10.00 8.42 -19.51
C ASN A 362 -8.86 7.42 -19.22
N GLY A 363 -8.32 7.46 -18.00
CA GLY A 363 -7.26 6.62 -17.51
C GLY A 363 -7.75 5.20 -17.26
N LYS A 364 -6.88 4.25 -17.55
CA LYS A 364 -7.03 2.83 -17.25
C LYS A 364 -5.79 2.33 -16.51
N LEU A 365 -5.98 1.47 -15.51
CA LEU A 365 -4.90 0.93 -14.70
C LEU A 365 -5.14 -0.52 -14.29
N THR A 366 -4.08 -1.34 -14.38
CA THR A 366 -3.89 -2.59 -13.67
C THR A 366 -2.96 -2.36 -12.47
N LEU A 367 -3.38 -2.72 -11.25
CA LEU A 367 -2.58 -2.62 -10.02
C LEU A 367 -2.59 -3.97 -9.28
N LYS A 368 -1.44 -4.65 -9.16
CA LYS A 368 -1.37 -6.02 -8.62
C LYS A 368 -0.17 -6.23 -7.69
N ASN A 369 -0.41 -6.81 -6.51
CA ASN A 369 0.61 -7.13 -5.50
C ASN A 369 1.48 -5.92 -5.09
N SER A 370 0.95 -4.70 -5.23
CA SER A 370 1.69 -3.45 -5.06
C SER A 370 1.38 -2.77 -3.73
N THR A 371 2.35 -2.01 -3.21
CA THR A 371 2.31 -1.35 -1.90
C THR A 371 2.33 0.17 -2.04
N VAL A 372 1.31 0.84 -1.50
CA VAL A 372 1.13 2.30 -1.56
C VAL A 372 1.11 2.87 -0.14
N THR A 373 2.09 3.70 0.21
CA THR A 373 2.24 4.19 1.59
C THR A 373 2.65 5.65 1.72
N ASN A 374 2.49 6.19 2.92
CA ASN A 374 2.98 7.53 3.29
C ASN A 374 2.47 8.62 2.34
N SER A 375 1.23 8.52 1.86
CA SER A 375 0.59 9.59 1.08
C SER A 375 0.25 10.80 1.96
N LYS A 376 0.51 12.01 1.43
CA LYS A 376 0.12 13.28 2.07
C LYS A 376 -1.40 13.47 2.13
N GLU A 377 -2.14 12.95 1.16
CA GLU A 377 -3.60 12.83 1.18
C GLU A 377 -4.02 11.39 0.82
N GLU A 378 -4.66 11.16 -0.33
CA GLU A 378 -5.16 9.83 -0.72
C GLU A 378 -4.03 8.86 -1.12
N GLY A 379 -4.17 7.57 -0.81
CA GLY A 379 -3.30 6.55 -1.39
C GLY A 379 -3.49 6.45 -2.90
N MET A 380 -4.74 6.23 -3.31
CA MET A 380 -5.14 6.17 -4.70
C MET A 380 -6.50 6.87 -4.91
N TYR A 381 -6.61 7.66 -5.97
CA TYR A 381 -7.84 8.31 -6.39
C TYR A 381 -8.21 7.89 -7.82
N VAL A 382 -9.39 7.32 -7.99
CA VAL A 382 -9.91 6.85 -9.29
C VAL A 382 -11.07 7.73 -9.72
N SER A 383 -11.08 8.14 -10.99
CA SER A 383 -12.27 8.65 -11.70
C SER A 383 -12.37 8.16 -13.15
N GLY A 384 -11.36 7.47 -13.67
CA GLY A 384 -11.44 6.57 -14.82
C GLY A 384 -11.79 5.14 -14.40
N GLU A 385 -11.21 4.14 -15.07
CA GLU A 385 -11.56 2.72 -14.93
C GLU A 385 -10.38 1.88 -14.39
N LEU A 386 -10.68 0.84 -13.60
CA LEU A 386 -9.69 -0.17 -13.19
C LEU A 386 -9.86 -1.45 -14.00
N GLU A 387 -8.79 -1.92 -14.65
CA GLU A 387 -8.82 -3.18 -15.39
C GLU A 387 -8.72 -4.38 -14.42
N VAL A 388 -7.74 -4.33 -13.50
CA VAL A 388 -7.54 -5.32 -12.43
C VAL A 388 -6.98 -4.62 -11.19
N PHE A 389 -7.48 -4.99 -10.01
CA PHE A 389 -6.98 -4.56 -8.70
C PHE A 389 -6.87 -5.78 -7.79
N GLU A 390 -5.65 -6.28 -7.54
CA GLU A 390 -5.44 -7.59 -6.88
C GLU A 390 -4.35 -7.55 -5.79
N ASN A 391 -4.64 -8.09 -4.60
CA ASN A 391 -3.70 -8.31 -3.49
C ASN A 391 -2.83 -7.09 -3.07
N ASN A 392 -3.33 -5.87 -3.21
CA ASN A 392 -2.56 -4.65 -2.95
C ASN A 392 -2.53 -4.27 -1.46
N VAL A 393 -1.56 -3.45 -1.04
CA VAL A 393 -1.42 -2.99 0.35
C VAL A 393 -1.40 -1.47 0.41
N PHE A 394 -2.29 -0.87 1.19
CA PHE A 394 -2.37 0.59 1.37
C PHE A 394 -2.24 0.95 2.84
N LYS A 395 -1.12 1.54 3.28
CA LYS A 395 -0.80 1.77 4.71
C LYS A 395 -0.16 3.12 5.01
N ASP A 396 -0.36 3.61 6.22
CA ASP A 396 0.23 4.87 6.73
C ASP A 396 -0.07 6.10 5.85
N ASN A 397 -1.19 6.09 5.11
CA ASN A 397 -1.66 7.20 4.29
C ASN A 397 -2.51 8.17 5.14
N ASN A 398 -2.39 9.48 4.88
CA ASN A 398 -2.97 10.52 5.73
C ASN A 398 -4.46 10.80 5.44
N SER A 399 -4.98 10.42 4.26
CA SER A 399 -6.42 10.38 3.94
C SER A 399 -6.87 8.93 3.69
N TYR A 400 -7.87 8.73 2.83
CA TYR A 400 -8.35 7.40 2.45
C TYR A 400 -7.29 6.62 1.63
N PRO A 401 -7.12 5.31 1.87
CA PRO A 401 -6.22 4.47 1.09
C PRO A 401 -6.63 4.39 -0.38
N VAL A 402 -7.92 4.24 -0.66
CA VAL A 402 -8.50 4.26 -2.01
C VAL A 402 -9.76 5.11 -1.99
N SER A 403 -9.90 6.02 -2.97
CA SER A 403 -11.14 6.72 -3.31
C SER A 403 -11.55 6.37 -4.74
N ILE A 404 -12.80 5.93 -4.94
CA ILE A 404 -13.29 5.32 -6.17
C ILE A 404 -14.79 5.66 -6.39
N PRO A 405 -15.30 5.79 -7.63
CA PRO A 405 -16.74 5.89 -7.85
C PRO A 405 -17.40 4.53 -7.58
N PHE A 406 -18.72 4.52 -7.34
CA PHE A 406 -19.42 3.26 -7.06
C PHE A 406 -19.43 2.32 -8.28
N ASN A 407 -19.49 2.86 -9.49
CA ASN A 407 -19.46 2.08 -10.74
C ASN A 407 -18.09 1.44 -11.04
N GLU A 408 -17.07 1.59 -10.19
CA GLU A 408 -15.81 0.83 -10.25
C GLU A 408 -15.55 0.05 -8.94
N ALA A 409 -16.45 0.12 -7.96
CA ALA A 409 -16.24 -0.49 -6.63
C ALA A 409 -16.14 -2.02 -6.70
N GLY A 410 -16.84 -2.66 -7.64
CA GLY A 410 -16.75 -4.10 -7.91
C GLY A 410 -15.45 -4.57 -8.56
N LYS A 411 -14.49 -3.67 -8.83
CA LYS A 411 -13.12 -4.02 -9.24
C LYS A 411 -12.21 -4.29 -8.05
N ILE A 412 -12.56 -3.82 -6.85
CA ILE A 412 -11.74 -3.99 -5.63
C ILE A 412 -11.90 -5.42 -5.10
N ASP A 413 -10.79 -6.15 -4.94
CA ASP A 413 -10.79 -7.50 -4.40
C ASP A 413 -10.92 -7.57 -2.87
N GLY A 414 -11.18 -8.79 -2.37
CA GLY A 414 -11.27 -9.06 -0.93
C GLY A 414 -9.92 -9.33 -0.24
N ASN A 415 -8.81 -9.37 -0.99
CA ASN A 415 -7.48 -9.66 -0.45
C ASN A 415 -6.68 -8.39 -0.13
N SER A 416 -6.94 -7.28 -0.83
CA SER A 416 -6.17 -6.05 -0.66
C SER A 416 -6.35 -5.44 0.74
N ASP A 417 -5.23 -5.15 1.40
CA ASP A 417 -5.21 -4.67 2.78
C ASP A 417 -5.19 -3.15 2.85
N VAL A 418 -6.38 -2.58 3.08
CA VAL A 418 -6.62 -1.14 3.29
C VAL A 418 -6.61 -0.72 4.78
N SER A 419 -6.19 -1.62 5.68
CA SER A 419 -6.06 -1.32 7.11
C SER A 419 -4.79 -0.51 7.42
N GLY A 420 -4.76 0.18 8.57
CA GLY A 420 -3.59 0.93 9.03
C GLY A 420 -3.56 2.41 8.61
N ASN A 421 -4.62 2.92 7.98
CA ASN A 421 -4.78 4.33 7.60
C ASN A 421 -5.57 5.10 8.66
N GLY A 422 -5.27 4.85 9.95
CA GLY A 422 -5.99 5.42 11.09
C GLY A 422 -7.52 5.27 11.00
N SER A 423 -8.24 6.36 11.28
CA SER A 423 -9.70 6.45 11.15
C SER A 423 -10.22 6.56 9.70
N LYS A 424 -9.34 6.34 8.71
CA LYS A 424 -9.65 6.31 7.26
C LYS A 424 -9.37 4.94 6.64
N SER A 425 -9.16 3.90 7.46
CA SER A 425 -9.01 2.49 7.05
C SER A 425 -10.31 1.93 6.44
N SER A 426 -10.57 2.32 5.19
CA SER A 426 -11.82 2.08 4.46
C SER A 426 -11.65 2.46 2.99
N VAL A 427 -12.24 1.72 2.06
CA VAL A 427 -12.34 2.17 0.65
C VAL A 427 -13.42 3.24 0.58
N ARG A 428 -13.10 4.43 0.10
CA ARG A 428 -14.07 5.52 -0.02
C ARG A 428 -14.82 5.45 -1.34
N ILE A 429 -16.14 5.30 -1.27
CA ILE A 429 -17.05 5.48 -2.39
C ILE A 429 -17.54 6.92 -2.38
N TYR A 430 -17.30 7.71 -3.43
CA TYR A 430 -17.78 9.11 -3.48
C TYR A 430 -19.14 9.32 -4.18
N GLY A 431 -19.80 8.23 -4.58
CA GLY A 431 -21.10 8.24 -5.26
C GLY A 431 -21.00 8.28 -6.79
N SER A 432 -21.89 7.54 -7.46
CA SER A 432 -22.07 7.53 -8.92
C SER A 432 -23.26 6.65 -9.32
N THR A 433 -23.78 6.86 -10.53
CA THR A 433 -24.71 5.94 -11.20
C THR A 433 -23.98 4.71 -11.74
N MET A 434 -24.55 3.52 -11.56
CA MET A 434 -24.01 2.24 -12.00
C MET A 434 -24.85 1.68 -13.17
N THR A 435 -24.29 1.69 -14.38
CA THR A 435 -24.94 1.27 -15.64
C THR A 435 -24.66 -0.17 -16.05
N ASP A 436 -23.64 -0.81 -15.46
CA ASP A 436 -23.13 -2.12 -15.87
C ASP A 436 -23.04 -3.06 -14.66
N ASP A 437 -23.35 -4.36 -14.85
CA ASP A 437 -23.44 -5.38 -13.80
C ASP A 437 -22.16 -5.48 -12.94
N GLN A 438 -22.30 -5.48 -11.60
CA GLN A 438 -21.18 -5.53 -10.66
C GLN A 438 -21.36 -6.59 -9.56
N SER A 439 -20.26 -6.91 -8.89
CA SER A 439 -20.21 -7.76 -7.70
C SER A 439 -19.30 -7.14 -6.65
N ILE A 440 -19.83 -6.89 -5.45
CA ILE A 440 -19.07 -6.35 -4.30
C ILE A 440 -18.74 -7.50 -3.35
N VAL A 441 -17.49 -7.53 -2.89
CA VAL A 441 -16.94 -8.55 -1.98
C VAL A 441 -16.53 -7.94 -0.65
N ALA A 442 -16.47 -8.74 0.42
CA ALA A 442 -16.00 -8.24 1.71
C ALA A 442 -14.51 -7.89 1.64
N LEU A 443 -14.15 -6.68 2.08
CA LEU A 443 -12.75 -6.24 2.14
C LEU A 443 -11.96 -7.02 3.21
N ALA A 444 -10.65 -7.16 2.98
CA ALA A 444 -9.74 -7.76 3.94
C ALA A 444 -9.88 -7.12 5.34
N ASN A 445 -9.66 -7.91 6.39
CA ASN A 445 -9.72 -7.46 7.78
C ASN A 445 -11.06 -6.80 8.20
N GLN A 446 -12.18 -7.14 7.53
CA GLN A 446 -13.52 -6.57 7.77
C GLN A 446 -13.55 -5.03 7.70
N GLN A 447 -12.73 -4.43 6.84
CA GLN A 447 -12.80 -2.98 6.59
C GLN A 447 -14.06 -2.62 5.78
N SER A 448 -14.52 -1.38 5.88
CA SER A 448 -15.78 -0.93 5.26
C SER A 448 -15.57 -0.19 3.94
N TYR A 449 -16.55 -0.29 3.04
CA TYR A 449 -16.80 0.71 2.01
C TYR A 449 -17.44 1.95 2.66
N ARG A 450 -16.70 3.06 2.73
CA ARG A 450 -17.16 4.34 3.30
C ARG A 450 -17.81 5.17 2.20
N VAL A 451 -19.14 5.25 2.21
CA VAL A 451 -19.95 5.89 1.16
C VAL A 451 -20.21 7.36 1.52
N THR A 452 -19.66 8.28 0.72
CA THR A 452 -19.68 9.75 0.96
C THR A 452 -20.45 10.51 -0.13
N GLY A 453 -21.38 9.84 -0.81
CA GLY A 453 -22.17 10.39 -1.92
C GLY A 453 -23.11 9.32 -2.48
N GLU A 454 -24.21 9.74 -3.11
CA GLU A 454 -25.33 8.86 -3.47
C GLU A 454 -24.96 7.75 -4.44
N ILE A 455 -25.59 6.59 -4.28
CA ILE A 455 -25.48 5.44 -5.18
C ILE A 455 -26.79 5.30 -5.94
N ASP A 456 -26.74 5.28 -7.27
CA ASP A 456 -27.89 5.03 -8.15
C ASP A 456 -27.64 3.74 -8.96
N LEU A 457 -28.47 2.71 -8.79
CA LEU A 457 -28.39 1.50 -9.61
C LEU A 457 -29.30 1.59 -10.84
N GLU A 458 -28.71 1.41 -12.03
CA GLU A 458 -29.39 1.20 -13.32
C GLU A 458 -28.99 -0.17 -13.95
N SER A 459 -28.34 -1.04 -13.16
CA SER A 459 -27.85 -2.38 -13.56
C SER A 459 -27.90 -3.38 -12.39
N VAL A 460 -27.47 -4.64 -12.59
CA VAL A 460 -27.50 -5.67 -11.53
C VAL A 460 -26.30 -5.57 -10.59
N LEU A 461 -26.57 -5.29 -9.31
CA LEU A 461 -25.59 -5.33 -8.25
C LEU A 461 -25.72 -6.60 -7.42
N ASN A 462 -24.65 -7.38 -7.36
CA ASN A 462 -24.51 -8.52 -6.44
C ASN A 462 -23.67 -8.06 -5.24
N ILE A 463 -24.12 -8.35 -4.01
CA ILE A 463 -23.41 -8.02 -2.77
C ILE A 463 -23.18 -9.34 -2.03
N GLY A 464 -21.92 -9.75 -1.90
CA GLY A 464 -21.53 -10.99 -1.25
C GLY A 464 -21.54 -10.93 0.27
N GLU A 465 -21.43 -12.10 0.90
CA GLU A 465 -21.42 -12.23 2.36
C GLU A 465 -20.32 -11.41 3.06
N GLY A 466 -20.64 -10.88 4.24
CA GLY A 466 -19.71 -10.13 5.08
C GLY A 466 -19.41 -8.68 4.65
N VAL A 467 -19.94 -8.21 3.51
CA VAL A 467 -19.72 -6.83 3.03
C VAL A 467 -20.20 -5.80 4.06
N GLN A 468 -19.35 -4.79 4.33
CA GLN A 468 -19.63 -3.70 5.28
C GLN A 468 -19.72 -2.37 4.54
N PHE A 469 -20.89 -1.74 4.51
CA PHE A 469 -21.09 -0.37 4.04
C PHE A 469 -21.31 0.59 5.20
N ALA A 470 -20.61 1.72 5.18
CA ALA A 470 -20.69 2.78 6.17
C ALA A 470 -20.99 4.11 5.46
N PHE A 471 -22.23 4.60 5.55
CA PHE A 471 -22.73 5.77 4.82
C PHE A 471 -22.55 7.09 5.59
N ASP A 472 -22.23 8.19 4.90
CA ASP A 472 -22.32 9.55 5.47
C ASP A 472 -23.79 9.99 5.68
N GLU A 473 -23.97 11.06 6.45
CA GLU A 473 -25.28 11.67 6.75
C GLU A 473 -26.05 12.01 5.46
N ASP A 474 -27.35 11.74 5.44
CA ASP A 474 -28.28 11.94 4.30
C ASP A 474 -27.93 11.21 2.97
N VAL A 475 -26.87 10.41 2.91
CA VAL A 475 -26.52 9.67 1.68
C VAL A 475 -27.53 8.53 1.43
N PHE A 476 -28.14 8.51 0.25
CA PHE A 476 -29.03 7.43 -0.19
C PHE A 476 -28.32 6.31 -0.96
N PHE A 477 -28.91 5.12 -0.88
CA PHE A 477 -28.69 4.02 -1.81
C PHE A 477 -29.99 3.83 -2.60
N ARG A 478 -29.98 4.07 -3.90
CA ARG A 478 -31.18 4.03 -4.75
C ARG A 478 -31.10 2.90 -5.78
N VAL A 479 -32.20 2.18 -5.95
CA VAL A 479 -32.38 1.13 -6.95
C VAL A 479 -33.44 1.62 -7.93
N ASN A 480 -33.01 2.23 -9.03
CA ASN A 480 -33.90 2.83 -10.02
C ASN A 480 -34.61 1.75 -10.86
N GLU A 481 -35.59 2.15 -11.68
CA GLU A 481 -36.48 1.24 -12.42
C GLU A 481 -35.74 0.18 -13.27
N GLU A 482 -34.53 0.50 -13.75
CA GLU A 482 -33.70 -0.39 -14.57
C GLU A 482 -32.66 -1.20 -13.75
N GLY A 483 -32.39 -0.83 -12.49
CA GLY A 483 -31.40 -1.49 -11.62
C GLY A 483 -31.96 -2.64 -10.77
N ASN A 484 -31.08 -3.46 -10.20
CA ASN A 484 -31.47 -4.61 -9.37
C ASN A 484 -30.45 -4.86 -8.24
N ILE A 485 -30.90 -5.06 -7.00
CA ILE A 485 -30.04 -5.33 -5.84
C ILE A 485 -30.18 -6.79 -5.37
N ILE A 486 -29.07 -7.53 -5.33
CA ILE A 486 -29.00 -8.93 -4.89
C ILE A 486 -27.99 -9.02 -3.73
N ALA A 487 -28.47 -8.87 -2.50
CA ALA A 487 -27.66 -8.97 -1.29
C ALA A 487 -27.87 -10.32 -0.60
N GLU A 488 -26.85 -11.18 -0.63
CA GLU A 488 -26.89 -12.54 -0.08
C GLU A 488 -25.78 -12.75 0.96
N GLY A 489 -26.10 -12.43 2.22
CA GLY A 489 -25.26 -12.73 3.38
C GLY A 489 -25.47 -14.14 3.92
N ASN A 490 -24.85 -14.44 5.07
CA ASN A 490 -25.18 -15.64 5.85
C ASN A 490 -25.14 -15.37 7.36
N ALA A 491 -25.64 -16.31 8.17
CA ALA A 491 -25.77 -16.16 9.63
C ALA A 491 -24.45 -15.95 10.42
N SER A 492 -23.28 -16.18 9.81
CA SER A 492 -21.96 -15.83 10.37
C SER A 492 -21.37 -14.55 9.75
N ASN A 493 -21.62 -14.34 8.45
CA ASN A 493 -21.11 -13.24 7.64
C ASN A 493 -22.30 -12.43 7.07
N LYS A 494 -23.02 -11.71 7.94
CA LYS A 494 -24.08 -10.78 7.52
C LYS A 494 -23.51 -9.67 6.64
N ILE A 495 -24.32 -9.17 5.72
CA ILE A 495 -24.06 -7.88 5.04
C ILE A 495 -24.53 -6.77 5.96
N VAL A 496 -23.78 -5.69 6.10
CA VAL A 496 -24.12 -4.55 6.98
C VAL A 496 -24.18 -3.27 6.16
N MET A 497 -25.28 -2.52 6.30
CA MET A 497 -25.51 -1.22 5.70
C MET A 497 -25.89 -0.24 6.80
N THR A 498 -24.92 0.58 7.24
CA THR A 498 -25.08 1.37 8.47
C THR A 498 -24.49 2.77 8.41
N SER A 499 -24.83 3.62 9.38
CA SER A 499 -24.24 4.95 9.53
C SER A 499 -22.73 4.87 9.81
N SER A 500 -21.97 5.71 9.12
CA SER A 500 -20.53 5.86 9.34
C SER A 500 -20.16 6.72 10.55
N ASN A 501 -21.15 7.23 11.30
CA ASN A 501 -20.97 8.02 12.51
C ASN A 501 -22.07 7.76 13.56
N ILE A 502 -22.34 6.48 13.85
CA ILE A 502 -23.22 6.03 14.95
C ILE A 502 -22.87 6.75 16.26
N SER A 503 -21.58 6.91 16.57
CA SER A 503 -21.10 7.62 17.77
C SER A 503 -21.46 9.11 17.84
N GLY A 504 -21.80 9.72 16.70
CA GLY A 504 -22.30 11.10 16.61
C GLY A 504 -23.82 11.21 16.61
N GLY A 505 -24.55 10.09 16.51
CA GLY A 505 -26.01 10.09 16.32
C GLY A 505 -26.43 10.61 14.95
N LEU A 506 -25.64 10.37 13.90
CA LEU A 506 -26.01 10.70 12.52
C LEU A 506 -26.61 9.48 11.84
N TYR A 507 -27.57 9.69 10.96
CA TYR A 507 -28.24 8.65 10.17
C TYR A 507 -28.02 8.89 8.68
N TRP A 508 -27.98 7.83 7.87
CA TRP A 508 -27.93 7.95 6.41
C TRP A 508 -29.33 8.06 5.79
N GLY A 509 -29.42 8.35 4.50
CA GLY A 509 -30.71 8.52 3.81
C GLY A 509 -31.56 7.25 3.86
N GLY A 510 -30.92 6.10 3.63
CA GLY A 510 -31.54 4.77 3.59
C GLY A 510 -31.53 4.14 2.19
N LEU A 511 -32.11 2.96 2.07
CA LEU A 511 -32.24 2.21 0.82
C LEU A 511 -33.60 2.49 0.17
N ASP A 512 -33.62 3.04 -1.05
CA ASP A 512 -34.82 3.40 -1.81
C ASP A 512 -34.96 2.51 -3.05
N ILE A 513 -36.06 1.76 -3.18
CA ILE A 513 -36.26 0.74 -4.23
C ILE A 513 -37.46 1.12 -5.11
N ASN A 514 -37.19 1.64 -6.31
CA ASN A 514 -38.18 1.86 -7.37
C ASN A 514 -38.14 0.77 -8.46
N SER A 515 -37.50 -0.37 -8.16
CA SER A 515 -37.25 -1.47 -9.10
C SER A 515 -38.23 -2.62 -8.93
N GLY A 516 -38.94 -2.97 -10.01
CA GLY A 516 -39.94 -4.04 -10.02
C GLY A 516 -39.38 -5.45 -10.28
N TYR A 517 -38.05 -5.64 -10.27
CA TYR A 517 -37.46 -6.96 -10.50
C TYR A 517 -37.63 -7.87 -9.28
N SER A 518 -38.29 -9.01 -9.45
CA SER A 518 -38.47 -10.02 -8.39
C SER A 518 -37.17 -10.69 -7.91
N SER A 519 -36.03 -10.41 -8.54
CA SER A 519 -34.69 -10.74 -8.05
C SER A 519 -34.15 -9.76 -7.01
N ASN A 520 -34.80 -8.61 -6.76
CA ASN A 520 -34.44 -7.71 -5.67
C ASN A 520 -34.51 -8.46 -4.34
N LYS A 521 -33.38 -8.57 -3.64
CA LYS A 521 -33.22 -9.46 -2.50
C LYS A 521 -32.32 -8.85 -1.42
N LEU A 522 -32.81 -8.89 -0.17
CA LEU A 522 -32.02 -8.72 1.05
C LEU A 522 -32.13 -10.01 1.89
N ASP A 523 -31.04 -10.77 2.00
CA ASP A 523 -30.98 -11.99 2.82
C ASP A 523 -29.78 -11.98 3.75
N HIS A 524 -30.04 -12.17 5.05
CA HIS A 524 -29.06 -11.98 6.13
C HIS A 524 -28.37 -10.60 6.08
N VAL A 525 -29.13 -9.54 5.80
CA VAL A 525 -28.66 -8.15 5.80
C VAL A 525 -29.00 -7.49 7.15
N GLU A 526 -28.16 -6.58 7.61
CA GLU A 526 -28.47 -5.59 8.63
C GLU A 526 -28.55 -4.20 7.97
N VAL A 527 -29.70 -3.54 8.10
CA VAL A 527 -29.89 -2.14 7.68
C VAL A 527 -30.15 -1.32 8.94
N SER A 528 -29.19 -0.48 9.34
CA SER A 528 -29.25 0.22 10.62
C SER A 528 -28.83 1.69 10.54
N TYR A 529 -29.32 2.51 11.48
CA TYR A 529 -29.04 3.95 11.56
C TYR A 529 -29.32 4.72 10.25
N ALA A 530 -30.48 4.46 9.64
CA ALA A 530 -30.93 5.04 8.38
C ALA A 530 -32.21 5.90 8.56
N GLY A 531 -32.80 6.36 7.45
CA GLY A 531 -34.07 7.08 7.46
C GLY A 531 -33.98 8.55 7.93
N ASN A 532 -32.84 9.21 7.74
CA ASN A 532 -32.67 10.64 8.11
C ASN A 532 -33.47 11.59 7.20
N SER A 533 -33.66 11.19 5.93
CA SER A 533 -34.18 12.03 4.86
C SER A 533 -35.47 11.49 4.23
N GLU A 534 -36.29 12.41 3.73
CA GLU A 534 -37.63 12.15 3.18
C GLU A 534 -37.58 11.30 1.89
N MET A 535 -38.18 10.10 1.92
CA MET A 535 -38.30 9.18 0.76
C MET A 535 -39.68 9.25 0.08
N PHE A 536 -40.76 9.22 0.87
CA PHE A 536 -42.14 9.05 0.39
C PHE A 536 -42.99 10.27 0.66
N TYR A 537 -43.90 10.61 -0.26
CA TYR A 537 -44.94 11.62 -0.02
C TYR A 537 -46.33 10.99 -0.01
N GLU A 538 -46.87 10.78 1.19
CA GLU A 538 -48.12 10.03 1.43
C GLU A 538 -49.02 10.78 2.43
N ASN A 539 -50.34 10.68 2.26
CA ASN A 539 -51.34 11.33 3.14
C ASN A 539 -51.13 12.83 3.45
N SER A 540 -50.45 13.58 2.57
CA SER A 540 -50.04 15.00 2.71
C SER A 540 -48.86 15.28 3.64
N GLY A 541 -48.08 14.27 4.01
CA GLY A 541 -46.79 14.40 4.68
C GLY A 541 -45.67 13.71 3.89
N TRP A 542 -44.43 13.99 4.25
CA TRP A 542 -43.29 13.15 3.84
C TRP A 542 -43.00 12.10 4.91
N ARG A 543 -42.39 10.98 4.51
CA ARG A 543 -41.95 9.89 5.38
C ARG A 543 -40.54 9.44 5.02
N SER A 544 -39.79 9.00 6.01
CA SER A 544 -38.48 8.36 5.87
C SER A 544 -38.51 6.96 6.46
N ALA A 545 -37.65 6.08 5.96
CA ALA A 545 -37.54 4.69 6.42
C ALA A 545 -36.09 4.18 6.27
N ASN A 546 -35.74 3.08 6.93
CA ASN A 546 -34.44 2.42 6.68
C ASN A 546 -34.41 1.77 5.30
N VAL A 547 -35.50 1.10 4.91
CA VAL A 547 -35.75 0.65 3.54
C VAL A 547 -37.11 1.17 3.07
N GLY A 548 -37.09 1.87 1.96
CA GLY A 548 -38.25 2.26 1.18
C GLY A 548 -38.43 1.37 -0.05
N ILE A 549 -39.68 0.99 -0.33
CA ILE A 549 -40.07 0.39 -1.61
C ILE A 549 -41.18 1.26 -2.21
N GLN A 550 -40.97 1.76 -3.43
CA GLN A 550 -41.92 2.64 -4.15
C GLN A 550 -43.04 1.81 -4.83
N ASP A 551 -44.06 2.47 -5.38
CA ASP A 551 -45.19 1.79 -6.06
C ASP A 551 -44.82 0.92 -7.29
N ASN A 552 -43.62 1.07 -7.86
CA ASN A 552 -43.09 0.16 -8.88
C ASN A 552 -42.06 -0.85 -8.32
N GLY A 553 -41.68 -0.68 -7.05
CA GLY A 553 -40.68 -1.48 -6.37
C GLY A 553 -41.22 -2.85 -5.97
N LEU A 554 -40.34 -3.84 -5.92
CA LEU A 554 -40.64 -5.18 -5.43
C LEU A 554 -39.44 -5.73 -4.65
N LEU A 555 -39.65 -6.31 -3.47
CA LEU A 555 -38.57 -6.86 -2.64
C LEU A 555 -38.84 -8.27 -2.10
N THR A 556 -37.79 -9.10 -2.13
CA THR A 556 -37.62 -10.29 -1.29
C THR A 556 -36.78 -9.92 -0.07
N ILE A 557 -37.30 -10.07 1.16
CA ILE A 557 -36.53 -9.81 2.38
C ILE A 557 -36.64 -10.97 3.37
N THR A 558 -35.49 -11.54 3.75
CA THR A 558 -35.43 -12.74 4.59
C THR A 558 -34.28 -12.70 5.60
N ASN A 559 -34.46 -13.26 6.80
CA ASN A 559 -33.42 -13.42 7.82
C ASN A 559 -32.69 -12.12 8.22
N SER A 560 -33.29 -10.96 7.94
CA SER A 560 -32.62 -9.65 7.97
C SER A 560 -33.06 -8.79 9.14
N ASN A 561 -32.16 -7.92 9.63
CA ASN A 561 -32.41 -7.01 10.74
C ASN A 561 -32.55 -5.57 10.23
N ILE A 562 -33.61 -4.90 10.64
CA ILE A 562 -33.91 -3.50 10.31
C ILE A 562 -34.06 -2.73 11.62
N SER A 563 -33.07 -1.92 12.00
CA SER A 563 -33.01 -1.39 13.37
C SER A 563 -32.42 0.01 13.53
N ASN A 564 -32.72 0.66 14.66
CA ASN A 564 -32.17 1.96 15.03
C ASN A 564 -32.41 3.05 13.94
N GLY A 565 -33.54 3.00 13.23
CA GLY A 565 -33.91 4.02 12.23
C GLY A 565 -34.44 5.31 12.85
N GLU A 566 -34.16 6.46 12.23
CA GLU A 566 -34.78 7.74 12.61
C GLU A 566 -36.23 7.85 12.08
N GLY A 567 -36.56 7.09 11.03
CA GLY A 567 -37.91 6.93 10.48
C GLY A 567 -38.52 5.55 10.76
N ASP A 568 -39.38 5.08 9.84
CA ASP A 568 -39.94 3.72 9.88
C ASP A 568 -38.84 2.66 9.64
N GLY A 569 -39.06 1.41 10.06
CA GLY A 569 -38.18 0.30 9.67
C GLY A 569 -38.26 0.04 8.16
N ILE A 570 -39.43 -0.39 7.69
CA ILE A 570 -39.73 -0.48 6.26
C ILE A 570 -41.01 0.30 5.92
N TYR A 571 -40.96 1.06 4.83
CA TYR A 571 -42.16 1.59 4.17
C TYR A 571 -42.31 0.95 2.79
N CYS A 572 -43.47 0.34 2.52
CA CYS A 572 -43.85 -0.24 1.24
C CYS A 572 -44.90 0.60 0.54
N GLY A 573 -44.78 0.74 -0.79
CA GLY A 573 -45.85 1.18 -1.68
C GLY A 573 -46.80 0.03 -2.04
N THR A 574 -47.48 0.19 -3.18
CA THR A 574 -48.45 -0.77 -3.73
C THR A 574 -47.78 -2.07 -4.20
N GLU A 575 -48.31 -3.24 -3.82
CA GLU A 575 -47.92 -4.59 -4.31
C GLU A 575 -46.40 -4.88 -4.20
N SER A 576 -45.77 -4.34 -3.15
CA SER A 576 -44.30 -4.15 -3.05
C SER A 576 -43.51 -5.30 -2.41
N LEU A 577 -44.17 -6.33 -1.85
CA LEU A 577 -43.51 -7.46 -1.19
C LEU A 577 -43.69 -8.78 -1.96
N ASN A 578 -42.58 -9.44 -2.29
CA ASN A 578 -42.56 -10.74 -2.97
C ASN A 578 -42.49 -11.91 -1.98
N VAL A 579 -41.59 -11.83 -1.00
CA VAL A 579 -41.38 -12.81 0.08
C VAL A 579 -40.85 -12.06 1.30
N PHE A 580 -41.39 -12.35 2.48
CA PHE A 580 -41.03 -11.75 3.76
C PHE A 580 -40.96 -12.85 4.83
N GLU A 581 -39.77 -13.27 5.25
CA GLU A 581 -39.61 -14.41 6.19
C GLU A 581 -38.53 -14.19 7.26
N ASN A 582 -38.85 -14.45 8.53
CA ASN A 582 -37.91 -14.46 9.67
C ASN A 582 -37.07 -13.17 9.84
N ASN A 583 -37.68 -12.00 9.69
CA ASN A 583 -37.01 -10.69 9.82
C ASN A 583 -37.13 -10.10 11.24
N GLU A 584 -36.26 -9.17 11.59
CA GLU A 584 -36.13 -8.60 12.94
C GLU A 584 -36.17 -7.07 12.92
N PHE A 585 -37.12 -6.46 13.61
CA PHE A 585 -37.36 -5.00 13.61
C PHE A 585 -37.20 -4.43 15.01
N VAL A 586 -36.14 -3.63 15.24
CA VAL A 586 -35.69 -3.26 16.59
C VAL A 586 -35.41 -1.78 16.74
N ASP A 587 -36.00 -1.14 17.75
CA ASP A 587 -35.67 0.23 18.17
C ASP A 587 -35.71 1.29 17.04
N ASN A 588 -36.60 1.16 16.04
CA ASN A 588 -36.82 2.20 15.03
C ASN A 588 -37.79 3.28 15.56
N ASN A 589 -37.51 4.56 15.33
CA ASN A 589 -38.30 5.68 15.88
C ASN A 589 -39.72 5.77 15.29
N GLY A 590 -39.94 5.31 14.05
CA GLY A 590 -41.24 5.20 13.38
C GLY A 590 -41.96 3.89 13.65
N TYR A 591 -42.83 3.48 12.72
CA TYR A 591 -43.46 2.15 12.76
C TYR A 591 -42.44 1.09 12.36
N ALA A 592 -42.58 -0.14 12.89
CA ALA A 592 -41.69 -1.24 12.51
C ALA A 592 -41.78 -1.53 10.99
N ILE A 593 -43.00 -1.72 10.46
CA ILE A 593 -43.25 -1.83 9.01
C ILE A 593 -44.60 -1.22 8.63
N VAL A 594 -44.66 -0.59 7.45
CA VAL A 594 -45.86 0.01 6.85
C VAL A 594 -46.14 -0.60 5.48
N ILE A 595 -47.37 -1.08 5.26
CA ILE A 595 -47.83 -1.75 4.03
C ILE A 595 -49.26 -1.37 3.63
N GLU A 596 -49.61 -1.65 2.38
CA GLU A 596 -51.00 -1.70 1.91
C GLU A 596 -51.78 -2.85 2.57
N PHE A 597 -53.11 -2.72 2.62
CA PHE A 597 -53.98 -3.84 3.02
C PHE A 597 -53.99 -4.98 1.99
N ASN A 598 -53.57 -4.70 0.76
CA ASN A 598 -53.39 -5.71 -0.30
C ASN A 598 -52.19 -6.65 -0.06
N ASP A 599 -51.21 -6.23 0.75
CA ASP A 599 -49.97 -6.99 1.00
C ASP A 599 -49.96 -7.65 2.40
N ILE A 600 -51.06 -7.56 3.15
CA ILE A 600 -51.15 -8.05 4.54
C ILE A 600 -50.88 -9.56 4.69
N GLY A 601 -51.22 -10.35 3.67
CA GLY A 601 -50.95 -11.79 3.61
C GLY A 601 -49.56 -12.17 3.08
N ALA A 602 -48.67 -11.20 2.82
CA ALA A 602 -47.27 -11.45 2.52
C ALA A 602 -46.39 -11.54 3.79
N ILE A 603 -46.86 -11.02 4.92
CA ILE A 603 -46.13 -10.98 6.20
C ILE A 603 -46.23 -12.33 6.93
N ASP A 604 -45.09 -12.87 7.36
CA ASP A 604 -45.02 -14.13 8.10
C ASP A 604 -45.22 -13.98 9.63
N GLY A 605 -45.52 -15.10 10.28
CA GLY A 605 -45.66 -15.19 11.73
C GLY A 605 -44.36 -15.41 12.52
N ASN A 606 -43.20 -15.44 11.87
CA ASN A 606 -41.90 -15.64 12.54
C ASN A 606 -41.11 -14.34 12.70
N SER A 607 -41.38 -13.31 11.88
CA SER A 607 -40.72 -12.01 12.01
C SER A 607 -41.10 -11.33 13.33
N THR A 608 -40.12 -10.71 13.98
CA THR A 608 -40.26 -10.14 15.34
C THR A 608 -40.11 -8.63 15.33
N PHE A 609 -40.99 -7.94 16.06
CA PHE A 609 -41.06 -6.49 16.17
C PHE A 609 -40.94 -6.10 17.65
N SER A 610 -39.97 -5.27 18.03
CA SER A 610 -39.76 -4.87 19.43
C SER A 610 -39.07 -3.53 19.61
N GLY A 611 -39.64 -2.65 20.43
CA GLY A 611 -39.03 -1.37 20.83
C GLY A 611 -39.18 -0.24 19.80
N ASN A 612 -39.91 -0.48 18.72
CA ASN A 612 -40.18 0.52 17.70
C ASN A 612 -41.19 1.58 18.21
N GLY A 613 -41.36 2.68 17.48
CA GLY A 613 -42.37 3.71 17.78
C GLY A 613 -43.79 3.16 17.83
N ASP A 614 -44.08 2.12 17.03
CA ASP A 614 -45.14 1.13 17.26
C ASP A 614 -44.65 -0.23 16.71
N ASP A 615 -44.84 -1.30 17.51
CA ASP A 615 -44.39 -2.67 17.21
C ASP A 615 -45.40 -3.46 16.35
N GLY A 616 -46.43 -2.79 15.80
CA GLY A 616 -47.41 -3.37 14.91
C GLY A 616 -47.07 -3.27 13.41
N VAL A 617 -47.56 -4.25 12.65
CA VAL A 617 -47.57 -4.25 11.18
C VAL A 617 -48.62 -3.24 10.72
N THR A 618 -48.19 -2.10 10.20
CA THR A 618 -49.06 -0.93 10.00
C THR A 618 -49.68 -0.90 8.61
N ILE A 619 -51.01 -0.73 8.56
CA ILE A 619 -51.83 -0.85 7.35
C ILE A 619 -52.44 0.52 7.00
N TYR A 620 -51.96 1.16 5.93
CA TYR A 620 -52.41 2.51 5.53
C TYR A 620 -53.71 2.58 4.73
N GLY A 621 -54.30 1.42 4.41
CA GLY A 621 -55.69 1.28 3.99
C GLY A 621 -55.91 1.22 2.48
N SER A 622 -56.23 0.02 1.98
CA SER A 622 -56.53 -0.20 0.56
C SER A 622 -57.58 -1.30 0.33
N THR A 623 -57.66 -1.87 -0.87
CA THR A 623 -58.63 -2.92 -1.23
C THR A 623 -57.93 -4.17 -1.75
N THR A 624 -58.14 -5.33 -1.13
CA THR A 624 -57.50 -6.58 -1.57
C THR A 624 -57.96 -6.99 -2.97
N SER A 625 -57.02 -7.18 -3.89
CA SER A 625 -57.21 -7.60 -5.29
C SER A 625 -57.04 -9.12 -5.46
N ASN A 626 -56.12 -9.70 -4.67
CA ASN A 626 -55.71 -11.10 -4.59
C ASN A 626 -56.08 -11.70 -3.22
N ASN A 627 -56.28 -13.02 -3.18
CA ASN A 627 -56.66 -13.74 -1.95
C ASN A 627 -55.54 -13.70 -0.90
N GLN A 628 -55.92 -13.47 0.36
CA GLN A 628 -55.00 -13.28 1.49
C GLN A 628 -55.07 -14.44 2.51
N SER A 629 -53.94 -14.76 3.11
CA SER A 629 -53.84 -15.62 4.30
C SER A 629 -53.06 -14.85 5.35
N ILE A 630 -53.73 -14.40 6.41
CA ILE A 630 -53.17 -13.52 7.44
C ILE A 630 -52.71 -14.37 8.63
N ALA A 631 -51.42 -14.28 8.96
CA ALA A 631 -50.77 -15.08 10.00
C ALA A 631 -51.11 -14.61 11.43
N ASP A 632 -50.80 -15.46 12.41
CA ASP A 632 -50.60 -15.01 13.80
C ASP A 632 -49.17 -14.41 13.92
N LEU A 633 -49.03 -13.22 14.50
CA LEU A 633 -47.76 -12.49 14.53
C LEU A 633 -46.92 -12.87 15.77
N ALA A 634 -45.59 -12.77 15.66
CA ALA A 634 -44.71 -13.22 16.73
C ALA A 634 -44.78 -12.32 17.99
N GLY A 635 -45.06 -12.93 19.15
CA GLY A 635 -44.98 -12.28 20.46
C GLY A 635 -46.25 -11.55 20.86
N ASP A 636 -46.15 -10.24 21.11
CA ASP A 636 -47.26 -9.35 21.46
C ASP A 636 -47.62 -8.39 20.29
N ALA A 637 -47.18 -8.71 19.07
CA ALA A 637 -47.35 -7.90 17.85
C ALA A 637 -48.76 -8.03 17.23
N TYR A 638 -49.15 -7.04 16.42
CA TYR A 638 -50.53 -6.85 15.93
C TYR A 638 -50.55 -6.13 14.58
N TYR A 639 -51.66 -6.25 13.84
CA TYR A 639 -51.90 -5.46 12.63
C TYR A 639 -52.58 -4.13 13.00
N LEU A 640 -51.94 -2.99 12.70
CA LEU A 640 -52.40 -1.65 13.05
C LEU A 640 -53.01 -0.92 11.84
N PHE A 641 -54.33 -0.80 11.81
CA PHE A 641 -55.07 -0.13 10.73
C PHE A 641 -55.16 1.37 10.98
N THR A 642 -54.40 2.13 10.20
CA THR A 642 -54.38 3.59 10.21
C THR A 642 -55.30 4.18 9.15
N GLY A 643 -55.58 3.45 8.06
CA GLY A 643 -56.54 3.81 7.01
C GLY A 643 -57.63 2.74 6.78
N SER A 644 -58.83 3.20 6.38
CA SER A 644 -59.99 2.33 6.19
C SER A 644 -59.79 1.35 5.02
N SER A 645 -60.09 0.08 5.26
CA SER A 645 -59.68 -1.03 4.42
C SER A 645 -60.87 -1.83 3.88
N THR A 646 -60.71 -2.44 2.71
CA THR A 646 -61.78 -3.22 2.04
C THR A 646 -61.31 -4.60 1.61
N ILE A 647 -61.99 -5.63 2.13
CA ILE A 647 -61.88 -7.01 1.66
C ILE A 647 -62.68 -7.14 0.35
N GLY A 648 -61.94 -7.21 -0.76
CA GLY A 648 -62.45 -7.38 -2.13
C GLY A 648 -62.21 -8.77 -2.74
N SER A 649 -61.44 -9.61 -2.04
CA SER A 649 -61.03 -10.97 -2.40
C SER A 649 -61.37 -11.96 -1.27
N ASP A 650 -60.98 -13.24 -1.36
CA ASP A 650 -61.08 -14.13 -0.19
C ASP A 650 -59.95 -13.87 0.82
N VAL A 651 -60.31 -13.60 2.07
CA VAL A 651 -59.37 -13.42 3.19
C VAL A 651 -59.57 -14.52 4.23
N THR A 652 -58.49 -15.19 4.59
CA THR A 652 -58.43 -16.15 5.70
C THR A 652 -57.50 -15.62 6.80
N ILE A 653 -57.83 -15.90 8.05
CA ILE A 653 -57.12 -15.39 9.23
C ILE A 653 -56.85 -16.56 10.20
N GLU A 654 -55.59 -16.70 10.62
CA GLU A 654 -55.13 -17.75 11.55
C GLU A 654 -55.59 -17.50 13.00
N GLU A 655 -55.46 -18.51 13.87
CA GLU A 655 -55.90 -18.38 15.28
C GLU A 655 -54.90 -17.58 16.11
N GLY A 656 -55.34 -16.45 16.70
CA GLY A 656 -54.53 -15.59 17.56
C GLY A 656 -54.45 -14.14 17.10
N SER A 657 -54.43 -13.92 15.78
CA SER A 657 -54.14 -12.62 15.15
C SER A 657 -54.93 -11.44 15.75
N GLU A 658 -54.23 -10.42 16.22
CA GLU A 658 -54.83 -9.16 16.70
C GLU A 658 -54.81 -8.06 15.63
N PHE A 659 -55.95 -7.39 15.48
CA PHE A 659 -56.21 -6.28 14.58
C PHE A 659 -56.64 -5.06 15.40
N ARG A 660 -55.81 -4.01 15.40
CA ARG A 660 -56.04 -2.75 16.11
C ARG A 660 -56.38 -1.63 15.12
N PHE A 661 -57.43 -0.86 15.38
CA PHE A 661 -57.93 0.18 14.49
C PHE A 661 -57.87 1.56 15.14
N ASN A 662 -57.39 2.56 14.39
CA ASN A 662 -57.43 3.97 14.80
C ASN A 662 -58.86 4.54 14.86
N GLU A 663 -59.00 5.75 15.38
CA GLU A 663 -60.28 6.47 15.46
C GLU A 663 -60.96 6.54 14.08
N ASP A 664 -62.25 6.20 14.04
CA ASP A 664 -63.09 6.21 12.82
C ASP A 664 -62.64 5.34 11.63
N VAL A 665 -61.58 4.52 11.77
CA VAL A 665 -61.15 3.57 10.73
C VAL A 665 -62.14 2.40 10.60
N SER A 666 -62.44 1.97 9.38
CA SER A 666 -63.39 0.88 9.08
C SER A 666 -62.76 -0.31 8.35
N LEU A 667 -63.39 -1.48 8.46
CA LEU A 667 -63.09 -2.66 7.65
C LEU A 667 -64.36 -3.13 6.91
N THR A 668 -64.34 -3.10 5.58
CA THR A 668 -65.51 -3.44 4.75
C THR A 668 -65.32 -4.76 3.98
N VAL A 669 -66.21 -5.73 4.16
CA VAL A 669 -66.28 -6.94 3.34
C VAL A 669 -67.30 -6.71 2.22
N ASN A 670 -66.80 -6.24 1.08
CA ASN A 670 -67.63 -5.76 -0.03
C ASN A 670 -68.33 -6.91 -0.78
N SER A 671 -69.15 -6.59 -1.80
CA SER A 671 -69.92 -7.60 -2.54
C SER A 671 -69.10 -8.72 -3.26
N SER A 672 -67.80 -8.53 -3.45
CA SER A 672 -66.88 -9.47 -4.13
C SER A 672 -66.05 -10.30 -3.16
N GLY A 673 -65.66 -9.73 -2.01
CA GLY A 673 -64.77 -10.39 -1.06
C GLY A 673 -65.45 -11.38 -0.11
N THR A 674 -64.64 -12.17 0.61
CA THR A 674 -65.09 -13.06 1.69
C THR A 674 -64.13 -13.02 2.87
N VAL A 675 -64.62 -13.32 4.08
CA VAL A 675 -63.77 -13.36 5.30
C VAL A 675 -64.02 -14.63 6.11
N VAL A 676 -62.95 -15.35 6.42
CA VAL A 676 -62.98 -16.54 7.28
C VAL A 676 -61.98 -16.36 8.42
N ALA A 677 -62.51 -16.05 9.61
CA ALA A 677 -61.75 -15.90 10.85
C ALA A 677 -62.12 -17.07 11.78
N SER A 678 -61.17 -17.96 12.03
CA SER A 678 -61.39 -19.19 12.81
C SER A 678 -60.34 -19.36 13.91
N GLY A 679 -60.56 -18.65 15.03
CA GLY A 679 -59.76 -18.80 16.24
C GLY A 679 -60.15 -20.02 17.09
N ALA A 680 -59.63 -20.05 18.31
CA ALA A 680 -59.97 -21.04 19.33
C ALA A 680 -60.25 -20.42 20.72
N SER A 681 -60.89 -21.20 21.60
CA SER A 681 -61.28 -20.80 22.97
C SER A 681 -60.14 -20.34 23.90
N GLY A 682 -58.88 -20.39 23.45
CA GLY A 682 -57.71 -19.87 24.16
C GLY A 682 -56.73 -19.08 23.28
N ASN A 683 -57.05 -18.90 21.98
CA ASN A 683 -56.33 -18.03 21.04
C ASN A 683 -57.39 -17.43 20.10
N MET A 684 -58.05 -16.35 20.55
CA MET A 684 -59.14 -15.71 19.82
C MET A 684 -58.60 -14.65 18.87
N ILE A 685 -59.11 -14.62 17.64
CA ILE A 685 -58.83 -13.53 16.70
C ILE A 685 -59.52 -12.27 17.22
N THR A 686 -58.81 -11.15 17.29
CA THR A 686 -59.29 -9.96 18.01
C THR A 686 -59.32 -8.73 17.10
N PHE A 687 -60.47 -8.06 16.99
CA PHE A 687 -60.64 -6.78 16.29
C PHE A 687 -61.02 -5.69 17.31
N THR A 688 -60.16 -4.71 17.54
CA THR A 688 -60.32 -3.73 18.64
C THR A 688 -59.77 -2.34 18.29
N SER A 689 -60.01 -1.32 19.13
CA SER A 689 -59.38 -0.02 18.93
C SER A 689 -57.91 -0.04 19.38
N ALA A 690 -57.05 0.65 18.63
CA ALA A 690 -55.66 0.92 19.01
C ALA A 690 -55.51 1.70 20.33
N ASN A 691 -56.55 2.43 20.77
CA ASN A 691 -56.51 3.20 22.02
C ASN A 691 -57.74 2.97 22.91
N GLN A 692 -57.93 1.71 23.31
CA GLN A 692 -58.96 1.28 24.27
C GLN A 692 -58.95 2.12 25.56
N ALA A 693 -57.75 2.42 26.09
CA ALA A 693 -57.58 3.17 27.35
C ALA A 693 -58.00 4.65 27.25
N GLY A 694 -57.93 5.26 26.07
CA GLY A 694 -58.45 6.59 25.79
C GLY A 694 -59.97 6.63 25.61
N GLY A 695 -60.63 5.46 25.50
CA GLY A 695 -62.05 5.37 25.13
C GLY A 695 -62.33 5.69 23.66
N ILE A 696 -61.30 5.73 22.82
CA ILE A 696 -61.41 5.89 21.36
C ILE A 696 -62.12 4.67 20.79
N LYS A 697 -62.87 4.88 19.70
CA LYS A 697 -63.56 3.83 18.97
C LYS A 697 -63.26 3.94 17.49
N TRP A 698 -63.12 2.80 16.84
CA TRP A 698 -63.03 2.67 15.39
C TRP A 698 -64.44 2.56 14.80
N ALA A 699 -64.61 2.66 13.48
CA ALA A 699 -65.95 2.62 12.87
C ALA A 699 -66.65 1.26 13.01
N GLY A 700 -65.87 0.16 13.00
CA GLY A 700 -66.35 -1.22 13.04
C GLY A 700 -66.18 -1.99 11.71
N ILE A 701 -66.81 -3.16 11.62
CA ILE A 701 -66.83 -4.03 10.42
C ILE A 701 -68.16 -3.89 9.66
N LEU A 702 -68.10 -3.67 8.36
CA LEU A 702 -69.25 -3.66 7.44
C LEU A 702 -69.28 -4.94 6.60
N ILE A 703 -70.41 -5.66 6.57
CA ILE A 703 -70.62 -6.88 5.77
C ILE A 703 -71.67 -6.64 4.67
N GLU A 704 -71.20 -6.47 3.44
CA GLU A 704 -72.02 -6.46 2.22
C GLU A 704 -71.97 -7.79 1.46
N SER A 705 -70.86 -8.52 1.58
CA SER A 705 -70.64 -9.81 0.93
C SER A 705 -71.79 -10.79 1.19
N ASN A 706 -72.41 -11.27 0.11
CA ASN A 706 -73.53 -12.19 0.15
C ASN A 706 -73.11 -13.68 0.24
N SER A 707 -71.83 -13.94 0.49
CA SER A 707 -71.26 -15.28 0.52
C SER A 707 -71.66 -16.07 1.77
N GLU A 708 -71.92 -17.37 1.60
CA GLU A 708 -72.20 -18.29 2.71
C GLU A 708 -70.91 -18.77 3.43
N VAL A 709 -69.73 -18.35 2.97
CA VAL A 709 -68.45 -18.70 3.62
C VAL A 709 -68.05 -17.71 4.72
N ASN A 710 -68.64 -16.51 4.73
CA ASN A 710 -68.32 -15.45 5.70
C ASN A 710 -68.58 -15.93 7.13
N GLU A 711 -67.52 -16.09 7.92
CA GLU A 711 -67.58 -16.82 9.17
C GLU A 711 -66.59 -16.26 10.19
N PHE A 712 -67.13 -15.82 11.32
CA PHE A 712 -66.39 -15.51 12.55
C PHE A 712 -66.66 -16.65 13.54
N ASN A 713 -65.60 -17.36 13.94
CA ASN A 713 -65.61 -18.43 14.91
C ASN A 713 -64.49 -18.20 15.93
N TYR A 714 -64.83 -18.09 17.22
CA TYR A 714 -63.92 -17.62 18.29
C TYR A 714 -63.23 -16.28 17.96
N VAL A 715 -64.02 -15.28 17.59
CA VAL A 715 -63.56 -13.91 17.30
C VAL A 715 -64.03 -12.96 18.41
N GLU A 716 -63.14 -12.11 18.94
CA GLU A 716 -63.54 -10.91 19.68
C GLU A 716 -63.64 -9.72 18.71
N VAL A 717 -64.74 -8.96 18.80
CA VAL A 717 -64.85 -7.64 18.16
C VAL A 717 -65.30 -6.64 19.23
N SER A 718 -64.42 -5.72 19.60
CA SER A 718 -64.68 -4.73 20.66
C SER A 718 -64.31 -3.30 20.28
N HIS A 719 -64.82 -2.33 21.04
CA HIS A 719 -64.51 -0.90 20.89
C HIS A 719 -64.83 -0.27 19.52
N GLY A 720 -65.73 -0.87 18.74
CA GLY A 720 -66.19 -0.34 17.45
C GLY A 720 -67.37 0.63 17.58
N GLY A 721 -67.85 1.15 16.44
CA GLY A 721 -68.96 2.08 16.37
C GLY A 721 -68.65 3.50 16.89
N GLY A 722 -67.44 4.02 16.67
CA GLY A 722 -67.11 5.43 16.91
C GLY A 722 -67.91 6.38 16.00
N THR A 723 -68.00 6.03 14.72
CA THR A 723 -68.71 6.78 13.68
C THR A 723 -69.75 5.92 12.92
N GLU A 724 -70.47 6.57 12.02
CA GLU A 724 -71.54 6.01 11.21
C GLU A 724 -70.97 5.17 10.05
N ILE A 725 -71.02 3.84 10.15
CA ILE A 725 -70.30 2.94 9.22
C ILE A 725 -70.98 2.76 7.86
N ASP A 726 -72.32 2.74 7.81
CA ASP A 726 -73.13 2.70 6.58
C ASP A 726 -74.58 3.17 6.83
N TYR A 727 -75.29 3.55 5.77
CA TYR A 727 -76.66 4.05 5.76
C TYR A 727 -77.72 2.93 5.67
N ILE A 728 -77.73 2.04 6.66
CA ILE A 728 -78.58 0.83 6.67
C ILE A 728 -80.07 1.18 6.88
N ASN A 729 -80.96 0.56 6.10
CA ASN A 729 -82.43 0.68 6.23
C ASN A 729 -82.98 2.13 6.39
N SER A 730 -82.37 3.11 5.68
CA SER A 730 -82.72 4.54 5.76
C SER A 730 -82.33 5.28 7.06
N GLY A 731 -81.30 4.81 7.77
CA GLY A 731 -80.65 5.60 8.81
C GLY A 731 -79.26 5.09 9.14
N TRP A 732 -78.32 6.02 9.31
CA TRP A 732 -76.98 5.71 9.81
C TRP A 732 -77.02 5.03 11.19
N ARG A 733 -76.04 4.16 11.46
CA ARG A 733 -75.86 3.44 12.74
C ARG A 733 -74.38 3.30 13.05
N THR A 734 -74.05 3.18 14.33
CA THR A 734 -72.70 2.78 14.76
C THR A 734 -72.75 1.40 15.43
N ALA A 735 -71.76 0.55 15.16
CA ALA A 735 -71.74 -0.82 15.68
C ALA A 735 -70.33 -1.41 15.67
N ASN A 736 -70.09 -2.50 16.41
CA ASN A 736 -68.89 -3.31 16.21
C ASN A 736 -68.97 -4.05 14.86
N ILE A 737 -70.14 -4.58 14.52
CA ILE A 737 -70.41 -5.24 13.23
C ILE A 737 -71.74 -4.74 12.65
N ALA A 738 -71.76 -4.40 11.37
CA ALA A 738 -72.94 -3.98 10.63
C ALA A 738 -73.13 -4.86 9.38
N ILE A 739 -74.23 -5.60 9.31
CA ILE A 739 -74.56 -6.51 8.20
C ILE A 739 -75.64 -5.86 7.36
N ALA A 740 -75.25 -5.08 6.35
CA ALA A 740 -76.15 -4.23 5.57
C ALA A 740 -77.06 -5.03 4.63
N SER A 741 -76.44 -5.73 3.68
CA SER A 741 -77.11 -6.66 2.76
C SER A 741 -76.41 -8.02 2.64
N GLY A 742 -75.26 -8.19 3.31
CA GLY A 742 -74.47 -9.41 3.26
C GLY A 742 -74.89 -10.49 4.25
N LYS A 743 -74.00 -11.46 4.46
CA LYS A 743 -74.19 -12.59 5.37
C LYS A 743 -72.95 -12.81 6.23
N LEU A 744 -73.17 -13.22 7.47
CA LEU A 744 -72.12 -13.62 8.40
C LEU A 744 -72.60 -14.80 9.26
N LYS A 745 -71.70 -15.74 9.57
CA LYS A 745 -71.86 -16.67 10.69
C LYS A 745 -71.04 -16.19 11.88
N LEU A 746 -71.55 -16.44 13.08
CA LEU A 746 -71.00 -15.97 14.34
C LEU A 746 -71.16 -17.06 15.41
N ASN A 747 -70.05 -17.71 15.77
CA ASN A 747 -70.01 -18.83 16.72
C ASN A 747 -68.90 -18.63 17.76
N ASP A 748 -69.24 -18.82 19.04
CA ASP A 748 -68.32 -18.71 20.19
C ASP A 748 -67.55 -17.37 20.25
N CYS A 749 -68.12 -16.30 19.68
CA CYS A 749 -67.54 -14.96 19.60
C CYS A 749 -67.85 -14.08 20.82
N VAL A 750 -67.08 -13.00 20.99
CA VAL A 750 -67.25 -11.97 22.03
C VAL A 750 -67.47 -10.61 21.36
N ILE A 751 -68.59 -9.94 21.66
CA ILE A 751 -68.93 -8.62 21.08
C ILE A 751 -69.14 -7.60 22.21
N SER A 752 -68.18 -6.70 22.41
CA SER A 752 -68.14 -5.85 23.60
C SER A 752 -67.82 -4.36 23.36
N HIS A 753 -68.14 -3.51 24.34
CA HIS A 753 -67.67 -2.11 24.39
C HIS A 753 -68.00 -1.24 23.16
N SER A 754 -69.09 -1.51 22.44
CA SER A 754 -69.46 -0.74 21.25
C SER A 754 -69.85 0.72 21.54
N GLY A 755 -69.94 1.57 20.50
CA GLY A 755 -70.45 2.94 20.62
C GLY A 755 -71.96 3.02 20.83
N GLU A 756 -72.72 2.34 19.96
CA GLU A 756 -74.19 2.24 20.04
C GLU A 756 -74.63 0.77 20.07
N ASN A 757 -74.37 -0.01 19.02
CA ASN A 757 -74.89 -1.39 18.89
C ASN A 757 -73.76 -2.44 18.93
N GLY A 758 -74.01 -3.63 19.46
CA GLY A 758 -73.08 -4.76 19.31
C GLY A 758 -73.02 -5.19 17.84
N ILE A 759 -74.13 -5.72 17.33
CA ILE A 759 -74.31 -6.02 15.91
C ILE A 759 -75.61 -5.40 15.38
N VAL A 760 -75.55 -4.78 14.20
CA VAL A 760 -76.73 -4.31 13.44
C VAL A 760 -76.94 -5.21 12.22
N VAL A 761 -78.19 -5.61 11.94
CA VAL A 761 -78.56 -6.40 10.76
C VAL A 761 -79.66 -5.68 9.98
N GLY A 762 -79.36 -5.30 8.73
CA GLY A 762 -80.30 -4.68 7.81
C GLY A 762 -81.38 -5.63 7.32
N SER A 763 -82.41 -5.09 6.64
CA SER A 763 -83.61 -5.86 6.23
C SER A 763 -83.32 -6.97 5.21
N SER A 764 -82.14 -6.93 4.57
CA SER A 764 -81.65 -7.93 3.61
C SER A 764 -80.42 -8.69 4.12
N GLY A 765 -79.91 -8.36 5.31
CA GLY A 765 -78.77 -9.03 5.93
C GLY A 765 -79.16 -10.35 6.61
N PHE A 766 -78.21 -11.27 6.71
CA PHE A 766 -78.38 -12.55 7.41
C PHE A 766 -77.26 -12.81 8.42
N LEU A 767 -77.63 -13.23 9.63
CA LEU A 767 -76.70 -13.61 10.69
C LEU A 767 -77.03 -15.04 11.16
N ASN A 768 -76.08 -15.96 11.06
CA ASN A 768 -76.31 -17.41 11.25
C ASN A 768 -77.49 -17.96 10.41
N GLY A 769 -77.71 -17.40 9.22
CA GLY A 769 -78.82 -17.74 8.32
C GLY A 769 -80.19 -17.15 8.74
N LEU A 770 -80.23 -16.32 9.78
CA LEU A 770 -81.44 -15.68 10.31
C LEU A 770 -81.52 -14.22 9.82
N ASN A 771 -82.73 -13.74 9.54
CA ASN A 771 -83.01 -12.35 9.19
C ASN A 771 -84.13 -11.76 10.09
N SER A 772 -84.49 -10.49 9.89
CA SER A 772 -85.51 -9.79 10.69
C SER A 772 -86.94 -10.35 10.54
N GLY A 773 -87.16 -11.36 9.68
CA GLY A 773 -88.41 -12.13 9.59
C GLY A 773 -88.47 -13.39 10.47
N SER A 774 -87.41 -13.73 11.22
CA SER A 774 -87.40 -14.84 12.16
C SER A 774 -88.28 -14.58 13.39
N THR A 775 -88.82 -15.64 14.01
CA THR A 775 -89.70 -15.52 15.19
C THR A 775 -88.97 -15.23 16.50
N ASP A 776 -87.68 -15.56 16.58
CA ASP A 776 -86.81 -15.32 17.74
C ASP A 776 -85.34 -15.49 17.31
N PRO A 777 -84.77 -14.55 16.52
CA PRO A 777 -83.39 -14.68 16.05
C PRO A 777 -82.37 -14.37 17.15
N ALA A 778 -82.69 -13.43 18.05
CA ALA A 778 -81.74 -12.97 19.06
C ALA A 778 -81.35 -14.07 20.04
N SER A 779 -82.34 -14.78 20.61
CA SER A 779 -82.08 -15.87 21.56
C SER A 779 -81.31 -17.06 20.95
N GLN A 780 -81.23 -17.16 19.62
CA GLN A 780 -80.44 -18.18 18.93
C GLN A 780 -78.98 -17.74 18.68
N ILE A 781 -78.73 -16.44 18.56
CA ILE A 781 -77.39 -15.87 18.36
C ILE A 781 -76.70 -15.67 19.72
N GLU A 782 -77.43 -15.14 20.72
CA GLU A 782 -76.94 -14.98 22.11
C GLU A 782 -76.72 -16.33 22.84
N ALA A 783 -77.24 -17.45 22.32
CA ALA A 783 -77.04 -18.77 22.93
C ALA A 783 -75.59 -19.29 22.79
N ASN A 784 -74.87 -18.86 21.76
CA ASN A 784 -73.52 -19.32 21.41
C ASN A 784 -72.48 -18.19 21.38
N ASN A 785 -72.81 -16.97 21.84
CA ASN A 785 -71.93 -15.80 21.73
C ASN A 785 -72.08 -14.89 22.95
N SER A 786 -70.99 -14.24 23.37
CA SER A 786 -70.97 -13.33 24.52
C SER A 786 -71.17 -11.88 24.09
N PHE A 787 -72.02 -11.14 24.82
CA PHE A 787 -72.25 -9.71 24.59
C PHE A 787 -72.17 -8.95 25.92
N SER A 788 -71.41 -7.84 25.95
CA SER A 788 -71.18 -7.05 27.18
C SER A 788 -70.88 -5.58 26.89
N ASP A 789 -71.31 -4.68 27.77
CA ASP A 789 -70.93 -3.25 27.78
C ASP A 789 -71.12 -2.48 26.45
N ASN A 790 -72.06 -2.92 25.63
CA ASN A 790 -72.50 -2.25 24.40
C ASN A 790 -73.44 -1.07 24.72
N GLY A 791 -73.44 -0.02 23.89
CA GLY A 791 -74.03 1.29 24.23
C GLY A 791 -75.56 1.35 24.37
N SER A 792 -76.29 0.58 23.55
CA SER A 792 -77.77 0.52 23.51
C SER A 792 -78.25 -0.93 23.42
N ASP A 793 -77.94 -1.62 22.32
CA ASP A 793 -78.48 -2.93 22.00
C ASP A 793 -77.35 -3.89 21.62
N ASN A 794 -77.35 -5.11 22.18
CA ASN A 794 -76.42 -6.17 21.77
C ASN A 794 -76.60 -6.55 20.30
N LEU A 795 -77.86 -6.57 19.83
CA LEU A 795 -78.25 -7.13 18.55
C LEU A 795 -79.52 -6.43 18.02
N LEU A 796 -79.36 -5.63 16.96
CA LEU A 796 -80.43 -4.82 16.37
C LEU A 796 -80.79 -5.32 14.96
N PHE A 797 -81.96 -5.95 14.83
CA PHE A 797 -82.55 -6.30 13.52
C PHE A 797 -83.48 -5.18 13.03
N LEU A 798 -83.33 -4.79 11.75
CA LEU A 798 -84.04 -3.67 11.11
C LEU A 798 -84.98 -4.07 9.97
#